data_AF-A0A8C3VR29-F1
#
_entry.id   AF-A0A8C3VR29-F1
#
_cell.length_a   1.000
_cell.length_b   1.000
_cell.length_c   1.000
_cell.angle_alpha   90.00
_cell.angle_beta   90.00
_cell.angle_gamma   90.00
#
_symmetry.space_group_name_H-M   'P 1'
#
loop_
_entity.id
_entity.type
_entity.pdbx_description
1 polymer ?
#
loop_
_entity_poly.entity_id
_entity_poly.type
_entity_poly.pdbx_seq_one_letter_code
_entity_poly.pdbx_strand_id
1 'polypeptide(L)'
;MSQEPQTSHLLLFLLLSHGVASHRTTDSRQDLHPLLQKMAEEIIDGSYLNALLDLIRFQSSHVWTADLSHRVLAYLNSRNVAFTIPSLQAAMENHLEQRLYQPRQLLEDLRGTDALQFHTAMKCLLEDKKDRLELDNVIIDLGEMRKQALQSPGVNRSLFLVTLERCFQVLNPLECVEILGRVLRGSSGRFLQPDITEKLPWDLREDAFKNLSAVFRDLYDQTSAQSQKALYSWMTGVLRTCSNVTEDSVSWVSAENLWILGRYMVHLSLEEIRNISPREMALFISYDNATKQLDTVYDITPEHAQAFLERIRASGFDMRNTSTIHRLGLLVCFYDDLELLDAAMAQVLLHQMIKCSHLRGFQAGIQKLKADLLETATENRTLNETLGSLSDAVVGLTHSQLESLSPKAVHGAILTLNQVSGWAKSQVVILSAKYLAHEKVLSFHDVSQMGVLLAGVSTQALHAMDRRDLSRVLTSTISVHLADLSPAQQHGVLSKVLEAGVPEAGLVDIHGAFFKEVSLFDLWREPGFTPTVLKDKELRRGQALFLYELLSKTPRRPEELLSSGHLVKGVMCSHVDAMSADSFLAHFHYFEKNFSLLSPHQINCLAWKYWEVARSSMPPFLLAVLPARYLASVPASQCVPFLISLGRSQLDSLVLDSHKRNSVLKQVQQCLNDSVADEYTVDILGNLLCHLPAAVISRGVSPRAWATALYGLRDCPDLNPQQKAAVKLRLLEQHGPPQNWTAETTKELGSFLALFSGDELSSVATKFPDILQQTASQMAGILLPQEFLCAVFESVWNGSQESPGSDPGPGCRGVAAPSSEAILKLGEANTCWAPAGLLCLEEATFCRTVELLGAVRGFSLAQLRTLKEKAIQVWDMPSYWRECQIVSLGRIALALNESELGQLDLSSIDTVASLSRQTEWTPEQAKSILQGFLEDSGHSIQDLKSFHLVGLGAILCAMNVTEIALLKISEFRVVVARIGTLLCSTQVLAEFKRKAEVVFGEPAQWSSSVLQELGTIAAGLTKEELRTLDEDLMPYFQPSAIRCLPDEVFKELSAEQIASLGPENAVAVTPAQRRQLSMLQLHSLQRALDGAKAHSWPDAPPSASPTRTPSSLSPAGAWVSWGLGLGCPLLVLMPKLLC
;
A
#
# COMPACT_ATOMS: atom_id res chain seq x y z
N MET A 1 28.88 -22.29 14.61
CA MET A 1 28.77 -22.24 16.08
C MET A 1 28.81 -20.79 16.52
N SER A 2 27.64 -20.20 16.74
CA SER A 2 27.40 -18.91 17.38
C SER A 2 26.06 -19.13 18.07
N GLN A 3 26.07 -19.32 19.39
CA GLN A 3 24.83 -19.41 20.17
C GLN A 3 24.30 -17.98 20.28
N GLU A 4 23.29 -17.66 19.49
CA GLU A 4 22.43 -16.50 19.75
C GLU A 4 21.67 -16.77 21.07
N PRO A 5 21.71 -15.85 22.05
CA PRO A 5 20.95 -16.04 23.26
C PRO A 5 19.47 -15.74 22.99
N GLN A 6 18.65 -16.71 23.38
CA GLN A 6 17.20 -16.78 23.29
C GLN A 6 16.50 -15.46 23.63
N THR A 7 15.86 -14.89 22.62
CA THR A 7 14.84 -13.84 22.72
C THR A 7 13.46 -14.48 22.68
N SER A 8 12.79 -14.59 23.82
CA SER A 8 11.34 -14.74 23.92
C SER A 8 10.92 -14.39 25.33
N HIS A 9 10.22 -13.26 25.46
CA HIS A 9 9.51 -12.79 26.65
C HIS A 9 10.28 -12.85 27.98
N LEU A 10 10.69 -11.67 28.49
CA LEU A 10 10.79 -11.48 29.93
C LEU A 10 9.54 -12.09 30.59
N LEU A 11 9.75 -12.94 31.60
CA LEU A 11 8.77 -13.66 32.44
C LEU A 11 8.30 -15.04 31.94
N LEU A 12 8.99 -16.10 32.40
CA LEU A 12 8.42 -17.07 33.38
C LEU A 12 9.33 -18.24 33.81
N PHE A 13 10.60 -18.35 33.38
CA PHE A 13 11.36 -19.62 33.51
C PHE A 13 12.50 -19.69 34.55
N LEU A 14 12.55 -18.81 35.56
CA LEU A 14 13.56 -18.89 36.64
C LEU A 14 12.94 -19.04 38.03
N LEU A 15 12.01 -19.98 38.17
CA LEU A 15 11.58 -20.51 39.45
C LEU A 15 11.98 -21.99 39.50
N LEU A 16 13.10 -22.30 40.18
CA LEU A 16 13.32 -23.47 41.05
C LEU A 16 14.83 -23.65 41.36
N SER A 17 15.11 -23.99 42.62
CA SER A 17 16.43 -24.14 43.31
C SER A 17 17.06 -22.82 43.79
N HIS A 18 17.43 -22.59 45.05
CA HIS A 18 17.41 -23.35 46.30
C HIS A 18 17.18 -22.36 47.47
N GLY A 19 16.49 -22.81 48.52
CA GLY A 19 16.51 -22.12 49.80
C GLY A 19 17.81 -22.36 50.57
N VAL A 20 18.13 -21.45 51.49
CA VAL A 20 18.47 -21.67 52.92
C VAL A 20 19.29 -20.48 53.47
N ALA A 21 18.98 -20.17 54.73
CA ALA A 21 19.76 -19.46 55.75
C ALA A 21 19.77 -17.92 55.75
N SER A 22 18.88 -17.41 56.61
CA SER A 22 19.18 -16.39 57.62
C SER A 22 20.68 -16.29 57.96
N HIS A 23 21.25 -15.09 57.81
CA HIS A 23 22.32 -14.65 58.69
C HIS A 23 22.18 -13.17 59.07
N ARG A 24 22.38 -12.99 60.39
CA ARG A 24 22.46 -11.81 61.24
C ARG A 24 22.79 -10.47 60.59
N THR A 25 22.00 -9.49 61.01
CA THR A 25 22.30 -8.06 61.09
C THR A 25 23.74 -7.79 61.53
N THR A 26 24.51 -7.22 60.61
CA THR A 26 25.71 -6.42 60.90
C THR A 26 25.39 -4.97 60.56
N ASP A 27 25.66 -4.07 61.50
CA ASP A 27 25.48 -2.62 61.41
C ASP A 27 25.85 -2.05 60.03
N SER A 28 24.86 -1.61 59.25
CA SER A 28 25.07 -1.03 57.93
C SER A 28 25.00 0.50 57.98
N ARG A 29 26.04 1.13 58.52
CA ARG A 29 26.50 2.43 58.01
C ARG A 29 27.73 2.18 57.14
N GLN A 30 27.53 1.55 56.00
CA GLN A 30 28.50 1.58 54.92
C GLN A 30 27.92 2.49 53.85
N ASP A 31 28.63 3.59 53.57
CA ASP A 31 28.20 4.62 52.63
C ASP A 31 27.99 4.01 51.24
N LEU A 32 26.74 3.90 50.81
CA LEU A 32 26.43 3.65 49.41
C LEU A 32 26.96 4.81 48.57
N HIS A 33 27.43 4.52 47.37
CA HIS A 33 27.79 5.56 46.42
C HIS A 33 26.61 6.54 46.26
N PRO A 34 26.81 7.87 46.22
CA PRO A 34 25.72 8.85 46.21
C PRO A 34 24.66 8.59 45.13
N LEU A 35 25.07 8.14 43.93
CA LEU A 35 24.13 7.75 42.87
C LEU A 35 23.29 6.50 43.21
N LEU A 36 23.86 5.51 43.90
CA LEU A 36 23.13 4.32 44.33
C LEU A 36 22.21 4.60 45.53
N GLN A 37 22.62 5.52 46.40
CA GLN A 37 21.75 6.02 47.47
C GLN A 37 20.57 6.78 46.87
N LYS A 38 20.82 7.69 45.92
CA LYS A 38 19.78 8.42 45.20
C LYS A 38 18.83 7.46 44.45
N MET A 39 19.37 6.49 43.72
CA MET A 39 18.59 5.42 43.09
C MET A 39 17.69 4.70 44.10
N ALA A 40 18.21 4.35 45.28
CA ALA A 40 17.42 3.66 46.30
C ALA A 40 16.34 4.57 46.91
N GLU A 41 16.58 5.87 47.04
CA GLU A 41 15.58 6.87 47.45
C GLU A 41 14.48 7.01 46.39
N GLU A 42 14.83 7.09 45.11
CA GLU A 42 13.86 7.12 44.00
C GLU A 42 12.99 5.84 43.95
N ILE A 43 13.55 4.67 44.30
CA ILE A 43 12.78 3.41 44.44
C ILE A 43 11.77 3.52 45.59
N ILE A 44 12.16 4.10 46.73
CA ILE A 44 11.27 4.29 47.88
C ILE A 44 10.11 5.23 47.54
N ASP A 45 10.40 6.28 46.76
CA ASP A 45 9.42 7.27 46.31
C ASP A 45 8.52 6.75 45.16
N GLY A 46 8.83 5.56 44.60
CA GLY A 46 8.09 4.95 43.49
C GLY A 46 8.46 5.51 42.11
N SER A 47 9.54 6.29 42.02
CA SER A 47 10.10 6.88 40.80
C SER A 47 11.05 5.90 40.10
N TYR A 48 10.54 4.75 39.65
CA TYR A 48 11.37 3.67 39.10
C TYR A 48 12.13 4.07 37.82
N LEU A 49 11.60 4.99 37.01
CA LEU A 49 12.31 5.53 35.84
C LEU A 49 13.56 6.31 36.27
N ASN A 50 13.43 7.21 37.25
CA ASN A 50 14.56 7.99 37.77
C ASN A 50 15.63 7.08 38.38
N ALA A 51 15.19 6.08 39.16
CA ALA A 51 16.09 5.06 39.71
C ALA A 51 16.88 4.33 38.61
N LEU A 52 16.20 3.91 37.52
CA LEU A 52 16.87 3.28 36.39
C LEU A 52 17.89 4.21 35.72
N LEU A 53 17.57 5.50 35.57
CA LEU A 53 18.49 6.48 34.98
C LEU A 53 19.73 6.71 35.85
N ASP A 54 19.56 6.80 37.17
CA ASP A 54 20.68 6.91 38.11
C ASP A 54 21.54 5.63 38.14
N LEU A 55 20.93 4.45 37.96
CA LEU A 55 21.63 3.17 37.79
C LEU A 55 22.48 3.12 36.50
N ILE A 56 21.89 3.49 35.36
CA ILE A 56 22.60 3.56 34.07
C ILE A 56 23.80 4.50 34.19
N ARG A 57 23.61 5.65 34.82
CA ARG A 57 24.68 6.62 35.05
C ARG A 57 25.78 6.06 35.95
N PHE A 58 25.42 5.34 37.02
CA PHE A 58 26.41 4.66 37.86
C PHE A 58 27.24 3.67 37.04
N GLN A 59 26.60 2.80 36.26
CA GLN A 59 27.29 1.78 35.45
C GLN A 59 28.12 2.36 34.31
N SER A 60 27.75 3.53 33.78
CA SER A 60 28.55 4.22 32.75
C SER A 60 29.94 4.64 33.24
N SER A 61 30.15 4.67 34.57
CA SER A 61 31.39 5.15 35.21
C SER A 61 31.98 4.16 36.23
N HIS A 62 31.24 3.12 36.63
CA HIS A 62 31.62 2.19 37.69
C HIS A 62 31.21 0.75 37.34
N VAL A 63 31.96 -0.24 37.82
CA VAL A 63 31.66 -1.67 37.62
C VAL A 63 30.65 -2.14 38.66
N TRP A 64 29.61 -2.86 38.22
CA TRP A 64 28.66 -3.51 39.11
C TRP A 64 29.26 -4.79 39.72
N THR A 65 29.16 -4.95 41.05
CA THR A 65 29.64 -6.13 41.77
C THR A 65 28.50 -6.75 42.56
N ALA A 66 28.51 -8.08 42.75
CA ALA A 66 27.44 -8.80 43.46
C ALA A 66 27.17 -8.23 44.88
N ASP A 67 28.21 -7.78 45.58
CA ASP A 67 28.10 -7.16 46.92
C ASP A 67 27.29 -5.84 46.92
N LEU A 68 27.31 -5.07 45.82
CA LEU A 68 26.53 -3.83 45.71
C LEU A 68 25.02 -4.12 45.72
N SER A 69 24.57 -5.22 45.12
CA SER A 69 23.15 -5.61 45.11
C SER A 69 22.63 -5.86 46.54
N HIS A 70 23.42 -6.56 47.36
CA HIS A 70 23.11 -6.82 48.77
C HIS A 70 23.11 -5.54 49.61
N ARG A 71 24.03 -4.60 49.35
CA ARG A 71 24.07 -3.30 50.04
C ARG A 71 22.87 -2.41 49.70
N VAL A 72 22.45 -2.36 48.43
CA VAL A 72 21.25 -1.62 48.01
C VAL A 72 20.00 -2.20 48.69
N LEU A 73 19.86 -3.53 48.72
CA LEU A 73 18.74 -4.19 49.42
C LEU A 73 18.78 -3.93 50.93
N ALA A 74 19.97 -3.98 51.55
CA ALA A 74 20.12 -3.66 52.96
C ALA A 74 19.67 -2.22 53.27
N TYR A 75 19.98 -1.27 52.39
CA TYR A 75 19.52 0.11 52.51
C TYR A 75 18.00 0.24 52.38
N LEU A 76 17.39 -0.36 51.36
CA LEU A 76 15.92 -0.37 51.17
C LEU A 76 15.20 -1.01 52.37
N ASN A 77 15.71 -2.15 52.86
CA ASN A 77 15.17 -2.84 54.02
C ASN A 77 15.33 -2.01 55.31
N SER A 78 16.42 -1.25 55.46
CA SER A 78 16.64 -0.34 56.59
C SER A 78 15.64 0.82 56.65
N ARG A 79 15.00 1.15 55.51
CA ARG A 79 13.96 2.17 55.38
C ARG A 79 12.53 1.61 55.45
N ASN A 80 12.36 0.38 55.99
CA ASN A 80 11.10 -0.35 56.09
C ASN A 80 10.43 -0.71 54.73
N VAL A 81 11.19 -0.75 53.64
CA VAL A 81 10.70 -1.21 52.33
C VAL A 81 11.26 -2.59 52.04
N ALA A 82 10.44 -3.63 52.22
CA ALA A 82 10.86 -5.02 52.05
C ALA A 82 10.79 -5.45 50.58
N PHE A 83 11.92 -5.36 49.87
CA PHE A 83 12.08 -5.91 48.52
C PHE A 83 13.01 -7.13 48.51
N THR A 84 12.65 -8.13 47.70
CA THR A 84 13.59 -9.12 47.17
C THR A 84 14.08 -8.69 45.79
N ILE A 85 15.24 -9.18 45.32
CA ILE A 85 15.73 -8.89 43.96
C ILE A 85 14.66 -9.22 42.90
N PRO A 86 14.02 -10.40 42.91
CA PRO A 86 12.99 -10.71 41.90
C PRO A 86 11.76 -9.81 41.99
N SER A 87 11.32 -9.44 43.20
CA SER A 87 10.16 -8.54 43.36
C SER A 87 10.45 -7.11 42.93
N LEU A 88 11.67 -6.61 43.17
CA LEU A 88 12.08 -5.28 42.73
C LEU A 88 12.19 -5.23 41.21
N GLN A 89 12.81 -6.27 40.62
CA GLN A 89 12.89 -6.43 39.17
C GLN A 89 11.49 -6.46 38.54
N ALA A 90 10.59 -7.30 39.05
CA ALA A 90 9.22 -7.38 38.56
C ALA A 90 8.46 -6.04 38.72
N ALA A 91 8.69 -5.30 39.82
CA ALA A 91 8.07 -3.99 40.03
C ALA A 91 8.58 -2.94 39.01
N MET A 92 9.89 -2.91 38.77
CA MET A 92 10.51 -2.03 37.77
C MET A 92 10.05 -2.35 36.36
N GLU A 93 10.06 -3.64 35.98
CA GLU A 93 9.61 -4.11 34.66
C GLU A 93 8.13 -3.76 34.42
N ASN A 94 7.25 -4.09 35.37
CA ASN A 94 5.83 -3.74 35.27
C ASN A 94 5.62 -2.22 35.18
N HIS A 95 6.38 -1.43 35.93
CA HIS A 95 6.27 0.03 35.88
C HIS A 95 6.68 0.58 34.51
N LEU A 96 7.82 0.13 33.99
CA LEU A 96 8.33 0.58 32.69
C LEU A 96 7.41 0.14 31.54
N GLU A 97 6.90 -1.09 31.58
CA GLU A 97 5.91 -1.59 30.63
C GLU A 97 4.61 -0.78 30.69
N GLN A 98 4.12 -0.44 31.88
CA GLN A 98 2.95 0.44 32.04
C GLN A 98 3.20 1.82 31.43
N ARG A 99 4.42 2.37 31.53
CA ARG A 99 4.77 3.66 30.89
C ARG A 99 4.78 3.61 29.38
N LEU A 100 5.07 2.46 28.77
CA LEU A 100 4.92 2.26 27.32
C LEU A 100 3.46 2.39 26.88
N TYR A 101 2.52 1.96 27.71
CA TYR A 101 1.08 2.05 27.47
C TYR A 101 0.45 3.36 27.99
N GLN A 102 1.21 4.16 28.74
CA GLN A 102 0.77 5.45 29.30
C GLN A 102 1.75 6.57 28.92
N PRO A 103 1.90 6.87 27.62
CA PRO A 103 2.92 7.81 27.13
C PRO A 103 2.81 9.22 27.74
N ARG A 104 1.61 9.64 28.17
CA ARG A 104 1.43 10.90 28.93
C ARG A 104 2.11 10.89 30.29
N GLN A 105 2.00 9.80 31.03
CA GLN A 105 2.68 9.69 32.32
C GLN A 105 4.19 9.66 32.11
N LEU A 106 4.66 9.02 31.04
CA LEU A 106 6.07 9.09 30.64
C LEU A 106 6.52 10.55 30.36
N LEU A 107 5.69 11.37 29.71
CA LEU A 107 6.00 12.79 29.51
C LEU A 107 6.14 13.54 30.84
N GLU A 108 5.22 13.33 31.78
CA GLU A 108 5.30 13.95 33.11
C GLU A 108 6.52 13.48 33.90
N ASP A 109 6.85 12.19 33.85
CA ASP A 109 8.05 11.66 34.51
C ASP A 109 9.32 12.31 33.93
N LEU A 110 9.42 12.45 32.61
CA LEU A 110 10.54 13.14 31.94
C LEU A 110 10.59 14.65 32.21
N ARG A 111 9.46 15.28 32.55
CA ARG A 111 9.44 16.67 33.07
C ARG A 111 9.94 16.74 34.52
N GLY A 112 9.76 15.67 35.29
CA GLY A 112 10.18 15.56 36.69
C GLY A 112 11.66 15.24 36.90
N THR A 113 12.36 14.66 35.93
CA THR A 113 13.79 14.30 36.05
C THR A 113 14.67 15.51 36.34
N ASP A 114 15.86 15.37 36.94
CA ASP A 114 16.85 16.46 36.96
C ASP A 114 17.58 16.61 35.59
N ALA A 115 18.45 17.61 35.45
CA ALA A 115 19.17 17.87 34.20
C ALA A 115 20.07 16.71 33.75
N LEU A 116 20.70 16.01 34.69
CA LEU A 116 21.63 14.90 34.43
C LEU A 116 20.87 13.61 34.11
N GLN A 117 19.78 13.34 34.83
CA GLN A 117 18.83 12.27 34.54
C GLN A 117 18.19 12.48 33.16
N PHE A 118 17.76 13.70 32.83
CA PHE A 118 17.19 14.04 31.52
C PHE A 118 18.19 13.78 30.38
N HIS A 119 19.43 14.25 30.53
CA HIS A 119 20.49 13.96 29.55
C HIS A 119 20.70 12.46 29.36
N THR A 120 20.73 11.71 30.46
CA THR A 120 20.89 10.24 30.44
C THR A 120 19.71 9.56 29.74
N ALA A 121 18.47 10.01 30.00
CA ALA A 121 17.27 9.47 29.36
C ALA A 121 17.29 9.68 27.85
N MET A 122 17.59 10.90 27.40
CA MET A 122 17.68 11.21 25.97
C MET A 122 18.79 10.42 25.29
N LYS A 123 19.94 10.25 25.95
CA LYS A 123 21.05 9.44 25.45
C LYS A 123 20.65 7.96 25.30
N CYS A 124 19.99 7.38 26.30
CA CYS A 124 19.57 5.97 26.27
C CYS A 124 18.54 5.69 25.16
N LEU A 125 17.63 6.63 24.92
CA LEU A 125 16.58 6.48 23.91
C LEU A 125 17.11 6.72 22.49
N LEU A 126 18.21 7.45 22.32
CA LEU A 126 18.62 7.97 21.01
C LEU A 126 20.02 7.55 20.55
N GLU A 127 20.94 7.08 21.40
CA GLU A 127 22.25 6.56 20.93
C GLU A 127 22.13 5.16 20.33
N ASP A 128 22.65 4.93 19.12
CA ASP A 128 22.66 3.64 18.40
C ASP A 128 23.58 2.55 19.00
N LYS A 129 23.96 2.67 20.28
CA LYS A 129 24.75 1.66 20.96
C LYS A 129 23.87 0.52 21.46
N LYS A 130 24.35 -0.72 21.28
CA LYS A 130 23.81 -1.90 21.95
C LYS A 130 24.43 -1.97 23.33
N ASP A 131 23.83 -1.28 24.29
CA ASP A 131 24.28 -1.32 25.67
C ASP A 131 23.44 -2.35 26.44
N ARG A 132 24.10 -3.34 27.03
CA ARG A 132 23.50 -4.29 27.97
C ARG A 132 23.97 -3.91 29.37
N LEU A 133 23.05 -3.80 30.32
CA LEU A 133 23.40 -3.66 31.73
C LEU A 133 23.48 -5.06 32.34
N GLU A 134 24.67 -5.45 32.77
CA GLU A 134 24.90 -6.72 33.46
C GLU A 134 24.89 -6.48 34.97
N LEU A 135 23.84 -6.99 35.63
CA LEU A 135 23.59 -6.92 37.07
C LEU A 135 23.70 -8.33 37.65
N ASP A 136 24.91 -8.90 37.63
CA ASP A 136 25.19 -10.28 38.06
C ASP A 136 24.39 -11.32 37.24
N ASN A 137 23.27 -11.83 37.75
CA ASN A 137 22.39 -12.77 37.04
C ASN A 137 21.28 -12.10 36.18
N VAL A 138 21.19 -10.77 36.18
CA VAL A 138 20.16 -10.02 35.46
C VAL A 138 20.79 -9.24 34.32
N ILE A 139 20.30 -9.43 33.09
CA ILE A 139 20.73 -8.69 31.90
C ILE A 139 19.59 -7.80 31.45
N ILE A 140 19.77 -6.48 31.49
CA ILE A 140 18.82 -5.50 30.95
C ILE A 140 19.29 -5.11 29.55
N ASP A 141 18.55 -5.51 28.51
CA ASP A 141 18.83 -5.13 27.13
C ASP A 141 18.20 -3.77 26.81
N LEU A 142 18.98 -2.70 26.98
CA LEU A 142 18.51 -1.33 26.71
C LEU A 142 18.17 -1.12 25.23
N GLY A 143 18.80 -1.89 24.33
CA GLY A 143 18.52 -1.86 22.90
C GLY A 143 17.10 -2.30 22.58
N GLU A 144 16.68 -3.44 23.14
CA GLU A 144 15.32 -3.96 22.96
C GLU A 144 14.28 -3.08 23.66
N MET A 145 14.54 -2.62 24.88
CA MET A 145 13.64 -1.69 25.59
C MET A 145 13.41 -0.40 24.81
N ARG A 146 14.47 0.19 24.26
CA ARG A 146 14.38 1.37 23.38
C ARG A 146 13.56 1.07 22.14
N LYS A 147 13.79 -0.06 21.47
CA LYS A 147 13.05 -0.46 20.27
C LYS A 147 11.56 -0.60 20.58
N GLN A 148 11.21 -1.26 21.68
CA GLN A 148 9.82 -1.38 22.12
C GLN A 148 9.21 -0.02 22.47
N ALA A 149 9.97 0.87 23.12
CA ALA A 149 9.53 2.22 23.46
C ALA A 149 9.24 3.07 22.22
N LEU A 150 10.17 3.14 21.27
CA LEU A 150 10.01 3.94 20.04
C LEU A 150 8.92 3.38 19.09
N GLN A 151 8.60 2.10 19.21
CA GLN A 151 7.49 1.47 18.48
C GLN A 151 6.14 1.65 19.18
N SER A 152 6.11 1.96 20.48
CA SER A 152 4.86 2.14 21.23
C SER A 152 4.14 3.43 20.82
N PRO A 153 2.83 3.38 20.50
CA PRO A 153 2.08 4.57 20.14
C PRO A 153 2.12 5.67 21.21
N GLY A 154 2.26 6.92 20.78
CA GLY A 154 2.31 8.09 21.65
C GLY A 154 3.65 8.36 22.33
N VAL A 155 4.57 7.38 22.47
CA VAL A 155 5.89 7.62 23.09
C VAL A 155 6.70 8.65 22.30
N ASN A 156 6.75 8.52 20.97
CA ASN A 156 7.43 9.50 20.12
C ASN A 156 6.83 10.91 20.27
N ARG A 157 5.51 11.03 20.52
CA ARG A 157 4.90 12.33 20.80
C ARG A 157 5.37 12.91 22.13
N SER A 158 5.47 12.09 23.17
CA SER A 158 6.02 12.53 24.46
C SER A 158 7.47 13.00 24.31
N LEU A 159 8.29 12.26 23.56
CA LEU A 159 9.67 12.65 23.28
C LEU A 159 9.75 13.95 22.47
N PHE A 160 8.86 14.14 21.50
CA PHE A 160 8.77 15.38 20.73
C PHE A 160 8.47 16.58 21.62
N LEU A 161 7.41 16.49 22.44
CA LEU A 161 6.97 17.57 23.30
C LEU A 161 8.03 17.92 24.36
N VAL A 162 8.61 16.93 25.04
CA VAL A 162 9.62 17.19 26.07
C VAL A 162 10.90 17.78 25.47
N THR A 163 11.22 17.45 24.21
CA THR A 163 12.35 18.05 23.50
C THR A 163 12.13 19.54 23.28
N LEU A 164 10.95 19.96 22.83
CA LEU A 164 10.62 21.37 22.64
C LEU A 164 10.52 22.14 23.96
N GLU A 165 9.88 21.54 24.97
CA GLU A 165 9.62 22.21 26.25
C GLU A 165 10.88 22.34 27.12
N ARG A 166 11.75 21.33 27.12
CA ARG A 166 12.82 21.19 28.12
C ARG A 166 14.22 21.09 27.55
N CYS A 167 14.42 20.39 26.43
CA CYS A 167 15.78 20.13 25.94
C CYS A 167 16.56 21.43 25.70
N PHE A 168 15.97 22.40 24.98
CA PHE A 168 16.62 23.68 24.69
C PHE A 168 16.92 24.55 25.92
N GLN A 169 16.33 24.23 27.08
CA GLN A 169 16.62 24.89 28.36
C GLN A 169 17.78 24.23 29.12
N VAL A 170 18.02 22.94 28.90
CA VAL A 170 18.88 22.10 29.75
C VAL A 170 20.13 21.60 29.02
N LEU A 171 20.05 21.35 27.71
CA LEU A 171 21.10 20.76 26.89
C LEU A 171 21.59 21.71 25.80
N ASN A 172 22.65 21.30 25.09
CA ASN A 172 23.18 22.05 23.95
C ASN A 172 22.14 22.10 22.81
N PRO A 173 21.83 23.29 22.24
CA PRO A 173 20.88 23.41 21.13
C PRO A 173 21.16 22.48 19.94
N LEU A 174 22.43 22.18 19.63
CA LEU A 174 22.78 21.25 18.55
C LEU A 174 22.34 19.81 18.86
N GLU A 175 22.54 19.35 20.10
CA GLU A 175 22.06 18.04 20.56
C GLU A 175 20.53 17.99 20.50
N CYS A 176 19.85 19.05 20.93
CA CYS A 176 18.38 19.12 20.86
C CYS A 176 17.83 19.08 19.43
N VAL A 177 18.51 19.72 18.47
CA VAL A 177 18.13 19.65 17.05
C VAL A 177 18.36 18.25 16.49
N GLU A 178 19.42 17.55 16.87
CA GLU A 178 19.65 16.16 16.47
C GLU A 178 18.55 15.22 17.01
N ILE A 179 18.22 15.38 18.30
CA ILE A 179 17.12 14.66 18.97
C ILE A 179 15.79 14.93 18.26
N LEU A 180 15.45 16.20 18.06
CA LEU A 180 14.22 16.62 17.41
C LEU A 180 14.15 16.07 15.99
N GLY A 181 15.27 16.08 15.26
CA GLY A 181 15.39 15.50 13.92
C GLY A 181 15.13 14.00 13.89
N ARG A 182 15.66 13.23 14.87
CA ARG A 182 15.38 11.79 14.98
C ARG A 182 13.91 11.51 15.27
N VAL A 183 13.31 12.21 16.23
CA VAL A 183 11.90 12.02 16.59
C VAL A 183 10.97 12.39 15.44
N LEU A 184 11.24 13.52 14.78
CA LEU A 184 10.45 13.97 13.64
C LEU A 184 10.55 13.01 12.46
N ARG A 185 11.75 12.51 12.12
CA ARG A 185 11.93 11.48 11.08
C ARG A 185 11.23 10.17 11.45
N GLY A 186 11.29 9.75 12.71
CA GLY A 186 10.59 8.55 13.20
C GLY A 186 9.06 8.69 13.20
N SER A 187 8.53 9.91 13.29
CA SER A 187 7.08 10.21 13.21
C SER A 187 6.61 10.61 11.82
N SER A 188 7.50 10.58 10.83
CA SER A 188 7.25 11.12 9.49
C SER A 188 6.68 12.54 9.48
N GLY A 189 7.20 13.41 10.35
CA GLY A 189 6.76 14.81 10.44
C GLY A 189 5.34 15.04 10.96
N ARG A 190 4.57 13.99 11.34
CA ARG A 190 3.16 14.09 11.76
C ARG A 190 2.92 15.03 12.95
N PHE A 191 3.93 15.21 13.79
CA PHE A 191 3.86 16.09 14.96
C PHE A 191 4.07 17.57 14.62
N LEU A 192 4.51 17.90 13.40
CA LEU A 192 4.57 19.27 12.92
C LEU A 192 3.16 19.68 12.52
N GLN A 193 2.40 20.18 13.49
CA GLN A 193 1.10 20.82 13.30
C GLN A 193 1.28 22.35 13.34
N PRO A 194 0.35 23.13 12.78
CA PRO A 194 0.50 24.59 12.71
C PRO A 194 0.67 25.27 14.07
N ASP A 195 0.07 24.75 15.13
CA ASP A 195 0.16 25.28 16.51
C ASP A 195 1.54 25.03 17.16
N ILE A 196 2.31 24.08 16.65
CA ILE A 196 3.63 23.76 17.20
C ILE A 196 4.69 24.77 16.76
N THR A 197 4.49 25.48 15.64
CA THR A 197 5.46 26.47 15.16
C THR A 197 5.61 27.64 16.14
N GLU A 198 4.56 27.97 16.91
CA GLU A 198 4.62 28.97 17.98
C GLU A 198 5.53 28.55 19.14
N LYS A 199 5.75 27.24 19.32
CA LYS A 199 6.61 26.66 20.37
C LYS A 199 8.05 26.47 19.92
N LEU A 200 8.36 26.72 18.65
CA LEU A 200 9.73 26.60 18.14
C LEU A 200 10.61 27.74 18.70
N PRO A 201 11.88 27.46 19.05
CA PRO A 201 12.77 28.50 19.56
C PRO A 201 13.08 29.56 18.50
N TRP A 202 12.89 30.84 18.81
CA TRP A 202 13.18 31.95 17.89
C TRP A 202 14.66 32.38 17.91
N ASP A 203 15.34 32.20 19.04
CA ASP A 203 16.73 32.62 19.27
C ASP A 203 17.72 31.44 19.14
N LEU A 204 17.79 30.82 17.96
CA LEU A 204 18.73 29.74 17.68
C LEU A 204 20.08 30.27 17.18
N ARG A 205 21.18 29.62 17.57
CA ARG A 205 22.49 29.83 16.93
C ARG A 205 22.41 29.40 15.47
N GLU A 206 23.18 30.07 14.62
CA GLU A 206 23.16 29.87 13.15
C GLU A 206 23.28 28.40 12.72
N ASP A 207 24.22 27.64 13.29
CA ASP A 207 24.40 26.21 12.97
C ASP A 207 23.19 25.35 13.38
N ALA A 208 22.60 25.63 14.54
CA ALA A 208 21.43 24.91 15.03
C ALA A 208 20.19 25.22 14.19
N PHE A 209 20.02 26.48 13.78
CA PHE A 209 18.96 26.91 12.87
C PHE A 209 19.11 26.27 11.48
N LYS A 210 20.33 26.25 10.91
CA LYS A 210 20.63 25.59 9.63
C LYS A 210 20.34 24.09 9.68
N ASN A 211 20.74 23.40 10.76
CA ASN A 211 20.48 21.98 10.93
C ASN A 211 18.99 21.67 11.10
N LEU A 212 18.25 22.49 11.85
CA LEU A 212 16.81 22.31 12.03
C LEU A 212 16.04 22.59 10.73
N SER A 213 16.44 23.62 9.98
CA SER A 213 15.91 23.92 8.66
C SER A 213 16.13 22.77 7.68
N ALA A 214 17.29 22.11 7.75
CA ALA A 214 17.57 20.91 6.96
C ALA A 214 16.63 19.74 7.31
N VAL A 215 16.34 19.52 8.60
CA VAL A 215 15.36 18.51 9.04
C VAL A 215 13.97 18.82 8.47
N PHE A 216 13.51 20.06 8.52
CA PHE A 216 12.22 20.45 7.96
C PHE A 216 12.16 20.25 6.45
N ARG A 217 13.25 20.58 5.73
CA ARG A 217 13.37 20.32 4.30
C ARG A 217 13.27 18.84 3.97
N ASP A 218 13.96 17.97 4.72
CA ASP A 218 13.90 16.51 4.54
C ASP A 218 12.48 15.95 4.75
N LEU A 219 11.69 16.61 5.60
CA LEU A 219 10.34 16.19 5.99
C LEU A 219 9.21 16.88 5.23
N TYR A 220 9.52 17.83 4.34
CA TYR A 220 8.52 18.67 3.66
C TYR A 220 7.35 17.86 3.12
N ASP A 221 7.63 16.77 2.38
CA ASP A 221 6.60 15.92 1.77
C ASP A 221 5.71 15.14 2.73
N GLN A 222 6.18 14.95 3.95
CA GLN A 222 5.49 14.17 4.98
C GLN A 222 4.67 15.09 5.89
N THR A 223 4.88 16.40 5.79
CA THR A 223 4.12 17.44 6.52
C THR A 223 2.96 17.97 5.69
N SER A 224 1.96 18.53 6.38
CA SER A 224 0.78 19.06 5.72
C SER A 224 0.96 20.42 5.10
N ALA A 225 0.11 20.78 4.15
CA ALA A 225 0.19 22.08 3.47
C ALA A 225 0.12 23.28 4.44
N GLN A 226 -0.73 23.20 5.46
CA GLN A 226 -0.80 24.24 6.50
C GLN A 226 0.47 24.30 7.35
N SER A 227 1.01 23.15 7.72
CA SER A 227 2.24 23.08 8.52
C SER A 227 3.47 23.51 7.71
N GLN A 228 3.51 23.20 6.42
CA GLN A 228 4.51 23.70 5.49
C GLN A 228 4.51 25.23 5.47
N LYS A 229 3.33 25.84 5.33
CA LYS A 229 3.19 27.31 5.36
C LYS A 229 3.57 27.91 6.72
N ALA A 230 3.15 27.29 7.82
CA ALA A 230 3.50 27.76 9.17
C ALA A 230 5.02 27.68 9.43
N LEU A 231 5.67 26.59 9.02
CA LEU A 231 7.12 26.42 9.11
C LEU A 231 7.85 27.43 8.23
N TYR A 232 7.36 27.68 7.01
CA TYR A 232 7.88 28.74 6.15
C TYR A 232 7.80 30.12 6.83
N SER A 233 6.65 30.47 7.42
CA SER A 233 6.49 31.72 8.16
C SER A 233 7.45 31.84 9.34
N TRP A 234 7.70 30.76 10.08
CA TRP A 234 8.70 30.74 11.15
C TRP A 234 10.12 30.92 10.61
N MET A 235 10.52 30.15 9.59
CA MET A 235 11.87 30.23 8.99
C MET A 235 12.15 31.63 8.45
N THR A 236 11.20 32.22 7.72
CA THR A 236 11.34 33.58 7.17
C THR A 236 11.35 34.65 8.26
N GLY A 237 10.60 34.45 9.35
CA GLY A 237 10.67 35.30 10.52
C GLY A 237 12.08 35.37 11.11
N VAL A 238 12.70 34.21 11.37
CA VAL A 238 14.08 34.13 11.90
C VAL A 238 15.09 34.76 10.93
N LEU A 239 15.00 34.45 9.63
CA LEU A 239 15.90 35.00 8.60
C LEU A 239 15.81 36.54 8.49
N ARG A 240 14.60 37.10 8.62
CA ARG A 240 14.38 38.56 8.60
C ARG A 240 14.92 39.24 9.86
N THR A 241 14.82 38.61 11.03
CA THR A 241 15.42 39.14 12.26
C THR A 241 16.95 39.15 12.20
N CYS A 242 17.58 38.15 11.59
CA CYS A 242 19.04 38.10 11.45
C CYS A 242 19.62 39.12 10.45
N SER A 243 18.80 39.64 9.53
CA SER A 243 19.26 40.48 8.41
C SER A 243 19.26 42.00 8.69
N ASN A 244 18.80 42.46 9.86
CA ASN A 244 18.80 43.88 10.29
C ASN A 244 18.34 44.86 9.19
N VAL A 245 17.31 44.50 8.43
CA VAL A 245 16.81 45.35 7.33
C VAL A 245 15.91 46.45 7.90
N THR A 246 16.45 47.66 8.05
CA THR A 246 15.65 48.89 8.21
C THR A 246 15.07 49.32 6.86
N GLU A 247 13.85 49.87 6.91
CA GLU A 247 12.93 50.20 5.81
C GLU A 247 13.53 50.62 4.44
N ASP A 248 12.85 50.10 3.40
CA ASP A 248 12.72 50.58 2.02
C ASP A 248 13.96 50.56 1.10
N SER A 249 14.30 49.38 0.56
CA SER A 249 14.60 49.15 -0.89
C SER A 249 15.36 47.85 -1.20
N VAL A 250 15.92 47.15 -0.20
CA VAL A 250 16.71 45.93 -0.43
C VAL A 250 15.90 44.69 -0.05
N SER A 251 15.66 43.80 -1.02
CA SER A 251 15.01 42.52 -0.76
C SER A 251 15.79 41.72 0.28
N TRP A 252 15.08 41.21 1.30
CA TRP A 252 15.66 40.37 2.34
C TRP A 252 16.14 39.02 1.79
N VAL A 253 15.70 38.62 0.59
CA VAL A 253 16.02 37.32 -0.02
C VAL A 253 17.42 37.36 -0.64
N SER A 254 18.42 36.88 0.11
CA SER A 254 19.78 36.62 -0.38
C SER A 254 19.94 35.22 -0.95
N ALA A 255 21.06 34.94 -1.61
CA ALA A 255 21.39 33.60 -2.08
C ALA A 255 21.45 32.58 -0.92
N GLU A 256 21.98 32.99 0.25
CA GLU A 256 22.01 32.17 1.47
C GLU A 256 20.62 31.85 2.01
N ASN A 257 19.71 32.81 1.98
CA ASN A 257 18.33 32.59 2.39
C ASN A 257 17.64 31.58 1.49
N LEU A 258 17.90 31.61 0.17
CA LEU A 258 17.40 30.60 -0.75
C LEU A 258 17.97 29.21 -0.42
N TRP A 259 19.26 29.07 -0.14
CA TRP A 259 19.85 27.77 0.24
C TRP A 259 19.29 27.21 1.56
N ILE A 260 19.04 28.07 2.55
CA ILE A 260 18.45 27.67 3.83
C ILE A 260 16.99 27.24 3.64
N LEU A 261 16.19 28.03 2.91
CA LEU A 261 14.80 27.69 2.61
C LEU A 261 14.70 26.37 1.85
N GLY A 262 15.65 26.09 0.96
CA GLY A 262 15.65 24.85 0.20
C GLY A 262 14.36 24.72 -0.60
N ARG A 263 13.59 23.68 -0.30
CA ARG A 263 12.30 23.42 -0.92
C ARG A 263 11.20 24.42 -0.53
N TYR A 264 11.28 25.03 0.65
CA TYR A 264 10.29 26.01 1.11
C TYR A 264 10.27 27.30 0.27
N MET A 265 11.22 27.49 -0.65
CA MET A 265 11.23 28.61 -1.59
C MET A 265 9.99 28.66 -2.51
N VAL A 266 9.26 27.55 -2.67
CA VAL A 266 7.99 27.52 -3.42
C VAL A 266 6.88 28.34 -2.77
N HIS A 267 7.04 28.74 -1.50
CA HIS A 267 6.10 29.60 -0.78
C HIS A 267 6.44 31.09 -0.86
N LEU A 268 7.53 31.46 -1.52
CA LEU A 268 7.85 32.86 -1.79
C LEU A 268 6.75 33.48 -2.65
N SER A 269 6.30 34.66 -2.27
CA SER A 269 5.35 35.40 -3.10
C SER A 269 5.99 35.82 -4.43
N LEU A 270 5.17 35.97 -5.47
CA LEU A 270 5.65 36.44 -6.79
C LEU A 270 6.36 37.80 -6.70
N GLU A 271 5.91 38.67 -5.80
CA GLU A 271 6.54 39.97 -5.55
C GLU A 271 7.94 39.81 -4.93
N GLU A 272 8.08 38.95 -3.92
CA GLU A 272 9.40 38.68 -3.31
C GLU A 272 10.38 38.11 -4.33
N ILE A 273 9.94 37.18 -5.19
CA ILE A 273 10.77 36.59 -6.26
C ILE A 273 11.25 37.66 -7.24
N ARG A 274 10.35 38.53 -7.68
CA ARG A 274 10.67 39.63 -8.61
C ARG A 274 11.61 40.66 -7.98
N ASN A 275 11.51 40.88 -6.67
CA ASN A 275 12.30 41.84 -5.93
C ASN A 275 13.69 41.32 -5.47
N ILE A 276 13.99 40.01 -5.57
CA ILE A 276 15.35 39.46 -5.32
C ILE A 276 16.37 40.32 -6.07
N SER A 277 17.57 40.60 -5.56
CA SER A 277 18.54 41.39 -6.34
C SER A 277 19.15 40.56 -7.48
N PRO A 278 19.53 41.14 -8.65
CA PRO A 278 20.11 40.35 -9.74
C PRO A 278 21.44 39.72 -9.33
N ARG A 279 22.19 40.40 -8.46
CA ARG A 279 23.47 39.91 -7.92
C ARG A 279 23.28 38.68 -7.04
N GLU A 280 22.30 38.70 -6.14
CA GLU A 280 22.00 37.57 -5.25
C GLU A 280 21.46 36.37 -6.06
N MET A 281 20.58 36.61 -7.04
CA MET A 281 20.10 35.55 -7.93
C MET A 281 21.26 34.96 -8.77
N ALA A 282 22.18 35.79 -9.24
CA ALA A 282 23.36 35.32 -9.95
C ALA A 282 24.27 34.46 -9.05
N LEU A 283 24.48 34.87 -7.79
CA LEU A 283 25.20 34.05 -6.81
C LEU A 283 24.49 32.72 -6.59
N PHE A 284 23.17 32.73 -6.39
CA PHE A 284 22.38 31.51 -6.20
C PHE A 284 22.60 30.52 -7.35
N ILE A 285 22.37 30.92 -8.60
CA ILE A 285 22.49 30.05 -9.79
C ILE A 285 23.94 29.68 -10.12
N SER A 286 24.93 30.45 -9.69
CA SER A 286 26.34 30.20 -10.03
C SER A 286 26.93 28.94 -9.39
N TYR A 287 26.37 28.47 -8.27
CA TYR A 287 26.86 27.30 -7.53
C TYR A 287 26.16 26.00 -7.96
N ASP A 288 26.91 24.89 -8.03
CA ASP A 288 26.38 23.56 -8.38
C ASP A 288 25.29 23.05 -7.42
N ASN A 289 25.21 23.58 -6.20
CA ASN A 289 24.15 23.27 -5.25
C ASN A 289 22.78 23.81 -5.68
N ALA A 290 22.72 24.83 -6.54
CA ALA A 290 21.46 25.39 -7.04
C ALA A 290 20.65 24.35 -7.80
N THR A 291 21.30 23.56 -8.66
CA THR A 291 20.65 22.50 -9.43
C THR A 291 20.05 21.45 -8.51
N LYS A 292 20.82 20.97 -7.53
CA LYS A 292 20.34 19.98 -6.55
C LYS A 292 19.12 20.47 -5.79
N GLN A 293 19.07 21.76 -5.45
CA GLN A 293 17.93 22.34 -4.76
C GLN A 293 16.72 22.52 -5.69
N LEU A 294 16.92 23.05 -6.89
CA LEU A 294 15.88 23.22 -7.90
C LEU A 294 15.36 21.87 -8.43
N ASP A 295 16.08 20.77 -8.23
CA ASP A 295 15.62 19.40 -8.48
C ASP A 295 14.68 18.87 -7.38
N THR A 296 14.46 19.61 -6.28
CA THR A 296 13.58 19.20 -5.16
C THR A 296 12.24 19.95 -5.12
N VAL A 297 12.01 20.96 -5.95
CA VAL A 297 10.79 21.79 -5.95
C VAL A 297 9.65 21.18 -6.77
N TYR A 298 9.25 19.95 -6.43
CA TYR A 298 8.27 19.17 -7.20
C TYR A 298 6.87 19.80 -7.32
N ASP A 299 6.52 20.68 -6.40
CA ASP A 299 5.22 21.35 -6.30
C ASP A 299 5.27 22.84 -6.69
N ILE A 300 6.31 23.27 -7.41
CA ILE A 300 6.37 24.62 -7.99
C ILE A 300 5.27 24.81 -9.04
N THR A 301 4.57 25.94 -8.97
CA THR A 301 3.52 26.28 -9.95
C THR A 301 4.13 26.97 -11.19
N PRO A 302 3.44 26.95 -12.35
CA PRO A 302 3.89 27.64 -13.55
C PRO A 302 4.24 29.11 -13.33
N GLU A 303 3.43 29.84 -12.55
CA GLU A 303 3.62 31.27 -12.28
C GLU A 303 4.89 31.51 -11.45
N HIS A 304 5.13 30.69 -10.42
CA HIS A 304 6.35 30.80 -9.60
C HIS A 304 7.59 30.44 -10.43
N ALA A 305 7.51 29.37 -11.22
CA ALA A 305 8.61 28.95 -12.08
C ALA A 305 8.97 30.04 -13.10
N GLN A 306 7.98 30.65 -13.75
CA GLN A 306 8.18 31.78 -14.67
C GLN A 306 8.81 32.98 -13.98
N ALA A 307 8.35 33.36 -12.78
CA ALA A 307 8.94 34.46 -12.03
C ALA A 307 10.43 34.22 -11.70
N PHE A 308 10.82 32.99 -11.37
CA PHE A 308 12.23 32.62 -11.20
C PHE A 308 13.00 32.70 -12.52
N LEU A 309 12.47 32.14 -13.62
CA LEU A 309 13.12 32.17 -14.93
C LEU A 309 13.36 33.61 -15.43
N GLU A 310 12.36 34.48 -15.31
CA GLU A 310 12.47 35.92 -15.62
C GLU A 310 13.58 36.58 -14.79
N ARG A 311 13.64 36.25 -13.49
CA ARG A 311 14.63 36.82 -12.58
C ARG A 311 16.05 36.37 -12.89
N ILE A 312 16.23 35.10 -13.24
CA ILE A 312 17.52 34.52 -13.66
C ILE A 312 17.98 35.20 -14.97
N ARG A 313 17.08 35.35 -15.95
CA ARG A 313 17.34 36.09 -17.20
C ARG A 313 17.81 37.52 -16.93
N ALA A 314 17.12 38.23 -16.02
CA ALA A 314 17.49 39.59 -15.61
C ALA A 314 18.81 39.68 -14.82
N SER A 315 19.42 38.56 -14.45
CA SER A 315 20.70 38.47 -13.70
C SER A 315 21.92 38.31 -14.61
N GLY A 316 21.73 38.38 -15.94
CA GLY A 316 22.82 38.30 -16.93
C GLY A 316 23.16 36.88 -17.38
N PHE A 317 22.37 35.88 -17.00
CA PHE A 317 22.50 34.53 -17.53
C PHE A 317 21.82 34.42 -18.90
N ASP A 318 22.57 33.90 -19.86
CA ASP A 318 22.00 33.51 -21.15
C ASP A 318 21.23 32.20 -20.98
N MET A 319 19.91 32.28 -21.11
CA MET A 319 19.01 31.12 -21.04
C MET A 319 19.21 30.16 -22.21
N ARG A 320 19.92 30.60 -23.26
CA ARG A 320 20.31 29.84 -24.44
C ARG A 320 21.75 29.30 -24.33
N ASN A 321 22.30 29.23 -23.13
CA ASN A 321 23.56 28.53 -22.88
C ASN A 321 23.30 27.18 -22.22
N THR A 322 23.91 26.12 -22.77
CA THR A 322 23.82 24.74 -22.24
C THR A 322 24.17 24.67 -20.75
N SER A 323 25.19 25.41 -20.28
CA SER A 323 25.54 25.42 -18.85
C SER A 323 24.45 26.04 -17.97
N THR A 324 23.73 27.04 -18.49
CA THR A 324 22.60 27.66 -17.77
C THR A 324 21.45 26.66 -17.68
N ILE A 325 21.10 26.01 -18.79
CA ILE A 325 20.02 25.01 -18.85
C ILE A 325 20.25 23.85 -17.87
N HIS A 326 21.48 23.33 -17.79
CA HIS A 326 21.82 22.32 -16.79
C HIS A 326 21.62 22.80 -15.34
N ARG A 327 21.75 24.12 -15.09
CA ARG A 327 21.61 24.70 -13.75
C ARG A 327 20.17 24.93 -13.31
N LEU A 328 19.22 24.97 -14.23
CA LEU A 328 17.82 25.33 -13.96
C LEU A 328 17.03 24.31 -13.13
N GLY A 329 17.55 23.10 -12.91
CA GLY A 329 16.82 22.06 -12.18
C GLY A 329 15.44 21.79 -12.82
N LEU A 330 14.37 21.69 -12.01
CA LEU A 330 12.99 21.52 -12.50
C LEU A 330 12.39 22.75 -13.19
N LEU A 331 13.03 23.93 -13.12
CA LEU A 331 12.52 25.11 -13.83
C LEU A 331 12.54 24.93 -15.36
N VAL A 332 13.36 24.02 -15.88
CA VAL A 332 13.38 23.67 -17.31
C VAL A 332 12.03 23.16 -17.83
N CYS A 333 11.18 22.63 -16.94
CA CYS A 333 9.86 22.13 -17.29
C CYS A 333 8.84 23.22 -17.65
N PHE A 334 9.20 24.49 -17.42
CA PHE A 334 8.38 25.67 -17.67
C PHE A 334 9.09 26.67 -18.59
N TYR A 335 10.03 26.18 -19.41
CA TYR A 335 10.80 27.00 -20.33
C TYR A 335 9.90 27.68 -21.38
N ASP A 336 10.08 28.98 -21.59
CA ASP A 336 9.19 29.87 -22.34
C ASP A 336 9.79 30.46 -23.63
N ASP A 337 11.12 30.61 -23.73
CA ASP A 337 11.81 31.28 -24.86
C ASP A 337 12.00 30.34 -26.08
N LEU A 338 10.90 30.02 -26.78
CA LEU A 338 10.89 29.08 -27.91
C LEU A 338 11.22 29.71 -29.28
N GLU A 339 11.02 31.02 -29.46
CA GLU A 339 10.89 31.68 -30.78
C GLU A 339 12.16 31.67 -31.67
N LEU A 340 13.32 31.26 -31.15
CA LEU A 340 14.61 31.22 -31.87
C LEU A 340 15.52 30.05 -31.44
N LEU A 341 14.96 28.94 -30.95
CA LEU A 341 15.73 27.76 -30.58
C LEU A 341 16.23 27.02 -31.83
N ASP A 342 17.52 26.66 -31.85
CA ASP A 342 18.03 25.73 -32.86
C ASP A 342 17.78 24.27 -32.44
N ALA A 343 17.89 23.36 -33.41
CA ALA A 343 17.64 21.93 -33.18
C ALA A 343 18.59 21.30 -32.14
N ALA A 344 19.81 21.80 -32.00
CA ALA A 344 20.77 21.29 -31.02
C ALA A 344 20.37 21.67 -29.60
N MET A 345 19.90 22.90 -29.41
CA MET A 345 19.43 23.38 -28.13
C MET A 345 18.11 22.73 -27.70
N ALA A 346 17.19 22.54 -28.65
CA ALA A 346 15.96 21.80 -28.39
C ALA A 346 16.27 20.39 -27.86
N GLN A 347 17.27 19.69 -28.41
CA GLN A 347 17.71 18.38 -27.91
C GLN A 347 18.28 18.44 -26.47
N VAL A 348 19.06 19.47 -26.15
CA VAL A 348 19.58 19.69 -24.78
C VAL A 348 18.44 19.92 -23.79
N LEU A 349 17.45 20.74 -24.17
CA LEU A 349 16.26 20.99 -23.35
C LEU A 349 15.46 19.70 -23.13
N LEU A 350 15.16 18.95 -24.20
CA LEU A 350 14.45 17.66 -24.10
C LEU A 350 15.20 16.69 -23.18
N HIS A 351 16.53 16.62 -23.26
CA HIS A 351 17.32 15.80 -22.35
C HIS A 351 17.22 16.27 -20.88
N GLN A 352 17.24 17.58 -20.64
CA GLN A 352 17.02 18.10 -19.29
C GLN A 352 15.58 17.94 -18.81
N MET A 353 14.60 17.74 -19.68
CA MET A 353 13.21 17.57 -19.28
C MET A 353 12.85 16.17 -18.75
N ILE A 354 13.78 15.21 -18.72
CA ILE A 354 13.54 13.87 -18.12
C ILE A 354 13.07 14.00 -16.66
N LYS A 355 13.69 14.92 -15.90
CA LYS A 355 13.34 15.20 -14.49
C LYS A 355 11.94 15.78 -14.31
N CYS A 356 11.28 16.26 -15.37
CA CYS A 356 9.91 16.78 -15.28
C CYS A 356 8.88 15.70 -14.89
N SER A 357 9.24 14.42 -15.02
CA SER A 357 8.47 13.30 -14.46
C SER A 357 8.31 13.38 -12.94
N HIS A 358 9.18 14.10 -12.23
CA HIS A 358 9.10 14.28 -10.78
C HIS A 358 8.09 15.36 -10.33
N LEU A 359 7.58 16.19 -11.26
CA LEU A 359 6.63 17.26 -10.92
C LEU A 359 5.27 16.72 -10.51
N ARG A 360 4.72 17.28 -9.43
CA ARG A 360 3.41 16.94 -8.87
C ARG A 360 2.30 17.72 -9.57
N GLY A 361 2.12 17.46 -10.86
CA GLY A 361 1.09 18.09 -11.68
C GLY A 361 1.62 18.67 -12.99
N PHE A 362 0.76 19.38 -13.71
CA PHE A 362 1.11 20.11 -14.95
C PHE A 362 1.67 19.26 -16.10
N GLN A 363 1.51 17.93 -16.03
CA GLN A 363 2.04 16.99 -17.01
C GLN A 363 1.53 17.28 -18.43
N ALA A 364 0.30 17.73 -18.59
CA ALA A 364 -0.21 18.13 -19.91
C ALA A 364 0.54 19.32 -20.52
N GLY A 365 0.88 20.33 -19.72
CA GLY A 365 1.68 21.48 -20.19
C GLY A 365 3.11 21.06 -20.52
N ILE A 366 3.70 20.16 -19.73
CA ILE A 366 5.03 19.58 -19.98
C ILE A 366 5.03 18.75 -21.28
N GLN A 367 4.00 17.94 -21.50
CA GLN A 367 3.87 17.15 -22.73
C GLN A 367 3.68 18.03 -23.95
N LYS A 368 2.94 19.14 -23.83
CA LYS A 368 2.84 20.16 -24.88
C LYS A 368 4.20 20.79 -25.19
N LEU A 369 4.91 21.26 -24.16
CA LEU A 369 6.25 21.82 -24.33
C LEU A 369 7.22 20.81 -24.97
N LYS A 370 7.15 19.53 -24.57
CA LYS A 370 7.92 18.45 -25.21
C LYS A 370 7.54 18.26 -26.68
N ALA A 371 6.25 18.33 -27.03
CA ALA A 371 5.78 18.22 -28.40
C ALA A 371 6.28 19.38 -29.27
N ASP A 372 6.21 20.62 -28.74
CA ASP A 372 6.70 21.82 -29.43
C ASP A 372 8.23 21.74 -29.65
N LEU A 373 8.99 21.36 -28.61
CA LEU A 373 10.44 21.16 -28.70
C LEU A 373 10.83 19.99 -29.61
N LEU A 374 10.01 18.95 -29.69
CA LEU A 374 10.22 17.80 -30.58
C LEU A 374 10.07 18.22 -32.05
N GLU A 375 9.11 19.09 -32.36
CA GLU A 375 8.97 19.68 -33.69
C GLU A 375 10.25 20.45 -34.07
N THR A 376 10.72 21.35 -33.21
CA THR A 376 11.97 22.11 -33.44
C THR A 376 13.22 21.22 -33.50
N ALA A 377 13.33 20.20 -32.63
CA ALA A 377 14.48 19.29 -32.59
C ALA A 377 14.61 18.41 -33.84
N THR A 378 13.52 18.26 -34.60
CA THR A 378 13.47 17.48 -35.84
C THR A 378 13.51 18.34 -37.10
N GLU A 379 13.53 19.67 -36.97
CA GLU A 379 13.71 20.58 -38.11
C GLU A 379 15.00 20.28 -38.89
N ASN A 380 14.87 20.11 -40.21
CA ASN A 380 15.96 19.84 -41.15
C ASN A 380 16.73 18.51 -40.94
N ARG A 381 16.25 17.59 -40.09
CA ARG A 381 16.82 16.25 -39.89
C ARG A 381 15.76 15.18 -40.04
N THR A 382 16.17 13.95 -40.35
CA THR A 382 15.21 12.83 -40.36
C THR A 382 15.03 12.28 -38.95
N LEU A 383 13.81 11.84 -38.59
CA LEU A 383 13.55 11.20 -37.29
C LEU A 383 14.45 9.97 -37.05
N ASN A 384 14.88 9.30 -38.13
CA ASN A 384 15.82 8.19 -38.08
C ASN A 384 17.21 8.58 -37.52
N GLU A 385 17.66 9.82 -37.76
CA GLU A 385 18.98 10.30 -37.32
C GLU A 385 18.94 10.84 -35.88
N THR A 386 17.80 11.38 -35.46
CA THR A 386 17.66 12.07 -34.17
C THR A 386 17.08 11.20 -33.06
N LEU A 387 16.52 10.02 -33.35
CA LEU A 387 15.82 9.18 -32.36
C LEU A 387 16.59 8.97 -31.04
N GLY A 388 17.90 8.70 -31.11
CA GLY A 388 18.73 8.48 -29.93
C GLY A 388 19.02 9.72 -29.08
N SER A 389 18.81 10.94 -29.61
CA SER A 389 19.03 12.22 -28.91
C SER A 389 17.76 12.90 -28.41
N LEU A 390 16.58 12.34 -28.70
CA LEU A 390 15.28 12.89 -28.31
C LEU A 390 14.85 12.54 -26.88
N SER A 391 15.67 11.78 -26.14
CA SER A 391 15.44 11.50 -24.72
C SER A 391 14.07 10.84 -24.47
N ASP A 392 13.34 11.21 -23.42
CA ASP A 392 12.01 10.71 -23.06
C ASP A 392 10.85 11.37 -23.83
N ALA A 393 11.12 12.40 -24.63
CA ALA A 393 10.12 13.05 -25.48
C ALA A 393 9.67 12.14 -26.64
N VAL A 394 10.42 11.08 -26.93
CA VAL A 394 10.05 10.02 -27.88
C VAL A 394 8.70 9.37 -27.58
N VAL A 395 8.23 9.40 -26.32
CA VAL A 395 6.89 8.92 -25.92
C VAL A 395 5.78 9.77 -26.55
N GLY A 396 6.05 11.03 -26.92
CA GLY A 396 5.10 11.90 -27.61
C GLY A 396 4.91 11.58 -29.09
N LEU A 397 5.69 10.67 -29.68
CA LEU A 397 5.59 10.30 -31.10
C LEU A 397 4.32 9.50 -31.38
N THR A 398 3.64 9.83 -32.48
CA THR A 398 2.44 9.11 -32.91
C THR A 398 2.76 7.71 -33.45
N HIS A 399 1.77 6.83 -33.52
CA HIS A 399 1.94 5.50 -34.15
C HIS A 399 2.48 5.61 -35.57
N SER A 400 1.95 6.53 -36.39
CA SER A 400 2.40 6.75 -37.76
C SER A 400 3.86 7.20 -37.86
N GLN A 401 4.31 8.06 -36.94
CA GLN A 401 5.71 8.49 -36.86
C GLN A 401 6.63 7.31 -36.48
N LEU A 402 6.25 6.51 -35.48
CA LEU A 402 7.03 5.33 -35.07
C LEU A 402 7.07 4.26 -36.17
N GLU A 403 5.98 4.06 -36.90
CA GLU A 403 5.93 3.14 -38.04
C GLU A 403 6.81 3.59 -39.22
N SER A 404 6.99 4.90 -39.39
CA SER A 404 7.87 5.46 -40.44
C SER A 404 9.36 5.23 -40.16
N LEU A 405 9.74 4.87 -38.93
CA LEU A 405 11.13 4.60 -38.55
C LEU A 405 11.67 3.37 -39.27
N SER A 406 12.96 3.46 -39.61
CA SER A 406 13.71 2.32 -40.14
C SER A 406 14.16 1.38 -39.00
N PRO A 407 14.20 0.05 -39.22
CA PRO A 407 14.73 -0.90 -38.24
C PRO A 407 16.12 -0.54 -37.72
N LYS A 408 16.99 -0.03 -38.60
CA LYS A 408 18.36 0.39 -38.26
C LYS A 408 18.40 1.56 -37.28
N ALA A 409 17.49 2.52 -37.41
CA ALA A 409 17.41 3.66 -36.51
C ALA A 409 17.00 3.23 -35.09
N VAL A 410 15.98 2.39 -34.98
CA VAL A 410 15.53 1.85 -33.69
C VAL A 410 16.63 1.01 -33.03
N HIS A 411 17.31 0.16 -33.81
CA HIS A 411 18.43 -0.62 -33.31
C HIS A 411 19.58 0.27 -32.80
N GLY A 412 19.96 1.32 -33.54
CA GLY A 412 20.99 2.27 -33.11
C GLY A 412 20.63 3.10 -31.87
N ALA A 413 19.33 3.27 -31.57
CA ALA A 413 18.83 4.07 -30.45
C ALA A 413 18.42 3.24 -29.22
N ILE A 414 18.58 1.91 -29.24
CA ILE A 414 18.00 1.01 -28.22
C ILE A 414 18.43 1.34 -26.78
N LEU A 415 19.68 1.78 -26.61
CA LEU A 415 20.22 2.17 -25.30
C LEU A 415 19.56 3.42 -24.71
N THR A 416 19.02 4.30 -25.55
CA THR A 416 18.22 5.44 -25.09
C THR A 416 16.79 4.99 -24.82
N LEU A 417 16.19 4.25 -25.75
CA LEU A 417 14.78 3.85 -25.68
C LEU A 417 14.48 2.93 -24.49
N ASN A 418 15.44 2.09 -24.09
CA ASN A 418 15.27 1.16 -22.97
C ASN A 418 15.23 1.86 -21.59
N GLN A 419 15.69 3.12 -21.49
CA GLN A 419 15.68 3.92 -20.26
C GLN A 419 14.42 4.78 -20.13
N VAL A 420 13.66 4.93 -21.21
CA VAL A 420 12.48 5.79 -21.25
C VAL A 420 11.28 5.07 -20.62
N SER A 421 10.65 5.71 -19.64
CA SER A 421 9.40 5.26 -19.03
C SER A 421 8.19 5.94 -19.65
N GLY A 422 7.00 5.33 -19.53
CA GLY A 422 5.73 5.95 -19.94
C GLY A 422 5.28 5.62 -21.37
N TRP A 423 5.94 4.66 -22.03
CA TRP A 423 5.50 4.15 -23.32
C TRP A 423 4.06 3.61 -23.26
N ALA A 424 3.27 3.97 -24.27
CA ALA A 424 1.99 3.32 -24.53
C ALA A 424 2.22 1.88 -25.06
N LYS A 425 1.32 0.95 -24.78
CA LYS A 425 1.52 -0.47 -25.19
C LYS A 425 1.65 -0.61 -26.69
N SER A 426 0.87 0.14 -27.45
CA SER A 426 0.95 0.19 -28.91
C SER A 426 2.33 0.64 -29.40
N GLN A 427 2.94 1.64 -28.76
CA GLN A 427 4.27 2.14 -29.10
C GLN A 427 5.34 1.08 -28.81
N VAL A 428 5.23 0.37 -27.68
CA VAL A 428 6.12 -0.73 -27.31
C VAL A 428 6.07 -1.86 -28.35
N VAL A 429 4.87 -2.22 -28.83
CA VAL A 429 4.69 -3.22 -29.91
C VAL A 429 5.38 -2.77 -31.20
N ILE A 430 5.18 -1.51 -31.63
CA ILE A 430 5.78 -0.99 -32.87
C ILE A 430 7.32 -0.99 -32.76
N LEU A 431 7.87 -0.44 -31.67
CA LEU A 431 9.32 -0.33 -31.49
C LEU A 431 9.99 -1.69 -31.39
N SER A 432 9.37 -2.65 -30.68
CA SER A 432 9.87 -4.01 -30.58
C SER A 432 9.90 -4.70 -31.93
N ALA A 433 8.82 -4.60 -32.71
CA ALA A 433 8.76 -5.16 -34.06
C ALA A 433 9.85 -4.58 -34.97
N LYS A 434 10.10 -3.26 -34.89
CA LYS A 434 11.16 -2.58 -35.66
C LYS A 434 12.56 -3.03 -35.25
N TYR A 435 12.81 -3.19 -33.96
CA TYR A 435 14.09 -3.69 -33.45
C TYR A 435 14.35 -5.13 -33.95
N LEU A 436 13.36 -6.01 -33.84
CA LEU A 436 13.45 -7.42 -34.25
C LEU A 436 13.57 -7.62 -35.76
N ALA A 437 12.98 -6.71 -36.56
CA ALA A 437 13.15 -6.74 -38.01
C ALA A 437 14.62 -6.57 -38.46
N HIS A 438 15.49 -6.04 -37.59
CA HIS A 438 16.93 -5.97 -37.84
C HIS A 438 17.65 -7.28 -37.51
N GLU A 439 17.35 -7.90 -36.36
CA GLU A 439 18.17 -8.98 -35.79
C GLU A 439 17.93 -10.38 -36.37
N LYS A 440 16.87 -10.60 -37.16
CA LYS A 440 16.49 -11.88 -37.81
C LYS A 440 16.22 -13.07 -36.86
N VAL A 441 17.01 -13.29 -35.82
CA VAL A 441 16.86 -14.34 -34.79
C VAL A 441 17.06 -13.71 -33.42
N LEU A 442 16.07 -13.87 -32.55
CA LEU A 442 16.08 -13.31 -31.20
C LEU A 442 17.07 -14.08 -30.30
N SER A 443 18.07 -13.39 -29.75
CA SER A 443 19.09 -13.94 -28.84
C SER A 443 19.03 -13.31 -27.45
N PHE A 444 19.78 -13.88 -26.49
CA PHE A 444 19.97 -13.27 -25.17
C PHE A 444 20.53 -11.85 -25.26
N HIS A 445 21.44 -11.58 -26.21
CA HIS A 445 22.04 -10.26 -26.35
C HIS A 445 20.98 -9.22 -26.69
N ASP A 446 20.09 -9.53 -27.63
CA ASP A 446 19.05 -8.60 -28.08
C ASP A 446 18.07 -8.29 -26.95
N VAL A 447 17.57 -9.32 -26.25
CA VAL A 447 16.68 -9.17 -25.09
C VAL A 447 17.35 -8.33 -23.99
N SER A 448 18.66 -8.48 -23.78
CA SER A 448 19.41 -7.68 -22.79
C SER A 448 19.45 -6.19 -23.09
N GLN A 449 19.29 -5.79 -24.36
CA GLN A 449 19.29 -4.40 -24.75
C GLN A 449 17.90 -3.76 -24.71
N MET A 450 16.81 -4.54 -24.74
CA MET A 450 15.45 -4.01 -24.91
C MET A 450 14.86 -3.32 -23.67
N GLY A 451 15.28 -3.70 -22.46
CA GLY A 451 14.73 -3.15 -21.21
C GLY A 451 13.19 -3.20 -21.18
N VAL A 452 12.54 -2.05 -20.98
CA VAL A 452 11.06 -1.91 -20.96
C VAL A 452 10.37 -2.32 -22.27
N LEU A 453 11.08 -2.29 -23.40
CA LEU A 453 10.52 -2.68 -24.70
C LEU A 453 10.33 -4.21 -24.80
N LEU A 454 10.92 -5.00 -23.91
CA LEU A 454 10.79 -6.46 -23.93
C LEU A 454 9.32 -6.92 -23.89
N ALA A 455 8.44 -6.15 -23.24
CA ALA A 455 7.01 -6.43 -23.19
C ALA A 455 6.29 -6.36 -24.55
N GLY A 456 6.92 -5.79 -25.60
CA GLY A 456 6.39 -5.76 -26.97
C GLY A 456 6.85 -6.92 -27.85
N VAL A 457 7.75 -7.79 -27.35
CA VAL A 457 8.16 -9.00 -28.08
C VAL A 457 7.04 -10.02 -28.01
N SER A 458 6.59 -10.55 -29.16
CA SER A 458 5.49 -11.51 -29.17
C SER A 458 5.81 -12.77 -28.34
N THR A 459 4.78 -13.34 -27.72
CA THR A 459 4.87 -14.58 -26.96
C THR A 459 5.47 -15.69 -27.81
N GLN A 460 5.10 -15.76 -29.09
CA GLN A 460 5.63 -16.74 -30.04
C GLN A 460 7.13 -16.55 -30.31
N ALA A 461 7.61 -15.30 -30.42
CA ALA A 461 9.03 -15.02 -30.61
C ALA A 461 9.85 -15.40 -29.37
N LEU A 462 9.36 -15.09 -28.16
CA LEU A 462 10.00 -15.49 -26.90
C LEU A 462 10.06 -17.02 -26.76
N HIS A 463 8.97 -17.72 -27.07
CA HIS A 463 8.94 -19.18 -27.04
C HIS A 463 9.86 -19.82 -28.10
N ALA A 464 10.11 -19.14 -29.22
CA ALA A 464 10.99 -19.64 -30.28
C ALA A 464 12.49 -19.49 -29.97
N MET A 465 12.87 -18.73 -28.94
CA MET A 465 14.26 -18.55 -28.52
C MET A 465 14.92 -19.86 -28.08
N ASP A 466 16.26 -19.89 -28.13
CA ASP A 466 17.04 -20.99 -27.56
C ASP A 466 16.86 -21.04 -26.04
N ARG A 467 16.78 -22.27 -25.51
CA ARG A 467 16.53 -22.50 -24.08
C ARG A 467 17.65 -21.97 -23.19
N ARG A 468 18.91 -22.02 -23.65
CA ARG A 468 20.07 -21.49 -22.89
C ARG A 468 19.99 -19.98 -22.78
N ASP A 469 19.58 -19.31 -23.86
CA ASP A 469 19.41 -17.87 -23.85
C ASP A 469 18.30 -17.44 -22.91
N LEU A 470 17.14 -18.11 -22.92
CA LEU A 470 16.05 -17.84 -21.97
C LEU A 470 16.45 -18.11 -20.51
N SER A 471 17.19 -19.18 -20.24
CA SER A 471 17.73 -19.45 -18.90
C SER A 471 18.67 -18.32 -18.43
N ARG A 472 19.52 -17.81 -19.32
CA ARG A 472 20.35 -16.63 -19.03
C ARG A 472 19.51 -15.39 -18.76
N VAL A 473 18.41 -15.16 -19.49
CA VAL A 473 17.49 -14.05 -19.22
C VAL A 473 16.96 -14.14 -17.77
N LEU A 474 16.50 -15.32 -17.35
CA LEU A 474 15.95 -15.56 -16.00
C LEU A 474 16.94 -15.34 -14.86
N THR A 475 18.22 -15.61 -15.10
CA THR A 475 19.30 -15.48 -14.09
C THR A 475 20.03 -14.13 -14.13
N SER A 476 19.80 -13.32 -15.16
CA SER A 476 20.46 -12.03 -15.35
C SER A 476 19.72 -10.86 -14.68
N THR A 477 20.34 -9.68 -14.67
CA THR A 477 19.71 -8.43 -14.19
C THR A 477 18.45 -8.02 -14.97
N ILE A 478 18.20 -8.61 -16.14
CA ILE A 478 16.99 -8.39 -16.95
C ILE A 478 15.74 -8.99 -16.28
N SER A 479 15.92 -9.90 -15.31
CA SER A 479 14.81 -10.53 -14.59
C SER A 479 13.82 -9.54 -13.97
N VAL A 480 14.25 -8.30 -13.71
CA VAL A 480 13.39 -7.21 -13.22
C VAL A 480 12.28 -6.87 -14.23
N HIS A 481 12.59 -6.86 -15.53
CA HIS A 481 11.63 -6.56 -16.59
C HIS A 481 10.70 -7.74 -16.94
N LEU A 482 10.96 -8.94 -16.41
CA LEU A 482 10.07 -10.08 -16.62
C LEU A 482 8.73 -9.93 -15.91
N ALA A 483 8.68 -9.09 -14.86
CA ALA A 483 7.44 -8.74 -14.18
C ALA A 483 6.48 -7.93 -15.08
N ASP A 484 7.03 -7.17 -16.05
CA ASP A 484 6.27 -6.32 -16.97
C ASP A 484 5.68 -7.11 -18.16
N LEU A 485 6.13 -8.35 -18.36
CA LEU A 485 5.60 -9.25 -19.39
C LEU A 485 4.14 -9.61 -19.11
N SER A 486 3.37 -9.79 -20.20
CA SER A 486 2.02 -10.33 -20.13
C SER A 486 2.03 -11.76 -19.57
N PRO A 487 0.93 -12.22 -18.94
CA PRO A 487 0.85 -13.59 -18.46
C PRO A 487 1.13 -14.65 -19.55
N ALA A 488 0.73 -14.38 -20.80
CA ALA A 488 1.01 -15.24 -21.94
C ALA A 488 2.51 -15.29 -22.25
N GLN A 489 3.19 -14.14 -22.29
CA GLN A 489 4.64 -14.05 -22.51
C GLN A 489 5.42 -14.76 -21.40
N GLN A 490 5.04 -14.53 -20.12
CA GLN A 490 5.65 -15.19 -18.97
C GLN A 490 5.55 -16.71 -19.09
N HIS A 491 4.37 -17.24 -19.43
CA HIS A 491 4.18 -18.67 -19.65
C HIS A 491 4.87 -19.18 -20.93
N GLY A 492 4.98 -18.38 -21.98
CA GLY A 492 5.73 -18.73 -23.19
C GLY A 492 7.21 -18.97 -22.91
N VAL A 493 7.83 -18.09 -22.12
CA VAL A 493 9.21 -18.24 -21.64
C VAL A 493 9.34 -19.48 -20.74
N LEU A 494 8.46 -19.61 -19.75
CA LEU A 494 8.54 -20.68 -18.75
C LEU A 494 8.35 -22.07 -19.38
N SER A 495 7.32 -22.23 -20.22
CA SER A 495 7.05 -23.48 -20.92
C SER A 495 8.25 -23.93 -21.75
N LYS A 496 8.92 -22.99 -22.44
CA LYS A 496 10.11 -23.27 -23.23
C LYS A 496 11.31 -23.69 -22.37
N VAL A 497 11.55 -22.99 -21.26
CA VAL A 497 12.65 -23.29 -20.34
C VAL A 497 12.47 -24.68 -19.70
N LEU A 498 11.23 -25.07 -19.39
CA LEU A 498 10.90 -26.33 -18.72
C LEU A 498 10.64 -27.53 -19.67
N GLU A 499 10.80 -27.38 -20.99
CA GLU A 499 10.67 -28.51 -21.94
C GLU A 499 11.61 -29.69 -21.55
N ALA A 500 11.20 -30.95 -21.71
CA ALA A 500 12.06 -32.08 -21.32
C ALA A 500 13.31 -32.20 -22.22
N GLY A 501 14.51 -32.47 -21.66
CA GLY A 501 15.66 -32.93 -22.47
C GLY A 501 17.10 -32.54 -22.09
N VAL A 502 17.38 -31.58 -21.19
CA VAL A 502 18.76 -31.22 -20.76
C VAL A 502 18.77 -30.72 -19.30
N PRO A 503 19.73 -31.13 -18.43
CA PRO A 503 19.67 -30.93 -16.97
C PRO A 503 20.53 -29.76 -16.42
N GLU A 504 20.50 -28.57 -17.03
CA GLU A 504 21.42 -27.47 -16.59
C GLU A 504 20.76 -26.17 -16.12
N ALA A 505 19.47 -25.94 -16.39
CA ALA A 505 18.72 -24.83 -15.79
C ALA A 505 17.52 -25.40 -15.04
N GLY A 506 17.68 -25.56 -13.72
CA GLY A 506 16.67 -26.17 -12.87
C GLY A 506 15.59 -25.16 -12.46
N LEU A 507 14.44 -25.66 -11.99
CA LEU A 507 13.42 -24.87 -11.27
C LEU A 507 14.00 -24.02 -10.12
N VAL A 508 15.18 -24.40 -9.62
CA VAL A 508 15.96 -23.70 -8.61
C VAL A 508 16.42 -22.31 -9.08
N ASP A 509 16.72 -22.12 -10.37
CA ASP A 509 17.32 -20.89 -10.92
C ASP A 509 16.29 -19.79 -11.23
N ILE A 510 15.00 -20.07 -11.10
CA ILE A 510 13.92 -19.10 -11.31
C ILE A 510 13.79 -18.19 -10.07
N HIS A 511 14.07 -16.89 -10.19
CA HIS A 511 14.07 -15.97 -9.05
C HIS A 511 12.74 -15.20 -8.86
N GLY A 512 12.51 -14.75 -7.61
CA GLY A 512 11.56 -13.70 -7.27
C GLY A 512 10.10 -14.00 -7.60
N ALA A 513 9.40 -12.98 -8.11
CA ALA A 513 7.98 -13.01 -8.45
C ALA A 513 7.64 -13.95 -9.61
N PHE A 514 8.60 -14.29 -10.47
CA PHE A 514 8.35 -15.17 -11.63
C PHE A 514 8.12 -16.63 -11.22
N PHE A 515 8.65 -17.06 -10.06
CA PHE A 515 8.47 -18.42 -9.56
C PHE A 515 7.00 -18.76 -9.29
N LYS A 516 6.17 -17.76 -9.01
CA LYS A 516 4.74 -17.96 -8.79
C LYS A 516 4.03 -18.47 -10.04
N GLU A 517 4.60 -18.40 -11.25
CA GLU A 517 3.99 -18.93 -12.48
C GLU A 517 4.27 -20.43 -12.69
N VAL A 518 5.25 -21.00 -11.99
CA VAL A 518 5.59 -22.43 -12.04
C VAL A 518 4.38 -23.30 -11.69
N SER A 519 4.08 -24.31 -12.50
CA SER A 519 2.93 -25.18 -12.24
C SER A 519 3.20 -26.13 -11.06
N LEU A 520 2.14 -26.51 -10.34
CA LEU A 520 2.26 -27.54 -9.28
C LEU A 520 2.74 -28.88 -9.85
N PHE A 521 2.34 -29.19 -11.10
CA PHE A 521 2.78 -30.39 -11.80
C PHE A 521 4.31 -30.43 -12.01
N ASP A 522 4.92 -29.29 -12.37
CA ASP A 522 6.37 -29.21 -12.56
C ASP A 522 7.12 -29.32 -11.22
N LEU A 523 6.56 -28.74 -10.15
CA LEU A 523 7.12 -28.89 -8.79
C LEU A 523 7.13 -30.34 -8.31
N TRP A 524 6.13 -31.15 -8.66
CA TRP A 524 6.07 -32.57 -8.29
C TRP A 524 7.18 -33.42 -8.88
N ARG A 525 7.76 -32.99 -10.01
CA ARG A 525 8.79 -33.76 -10.73
C ARG A 525 10.21 -33.51 -10.23
N GLU A 526 10.43 -32.45 -9.44
CA GLU A 526 11.77 -32.06 -8.98
C GLU A 526 12.05 -32.44 -7.52
N PRO A 527 12.98 -33.37 -7.24
CA PRO A 527 13.28 -33.80 -5.87
C PRO A 527 14.30 -32.90 -5.11
N GLY A 528 14.60 -31.68 -5.56
CA GLY A 528 15.76 -30.89 -5.12
C GLY A 528 15.54 -29.67 -4.21
N PHE A 529 14.32 -29.40 -3.74
CA PHE A 529 14.06 -28.14 -3.04
C PHE A 529 14.64 -28.11 -1.61
N THR A 530 15.26 -26.98 -1.27
CA THR A 530 15.77 -26.67 0.07
C THR A 530 15.20 -25.34 0.58
N PRO A 531 15.07 -25.13 1.90
CA PRO A 531 14.51 -23.89 2.45
C PRO A 531 15.30 -22.64 2.04
N THR A 532 16.61 -22.77 1.83
CA THR A 532 17.49 -21.70 1.35
C THR A 532 17.17 -21.27 -0.07
N VAL A 533 16.85 -22.21 -0.96
CA VAL A 533 16.45 -21.93 -2.35
C VAL A 533 15.09 -21.21 -2.40
N LEU A 534 14.20 -21.48 -1.45
CA LEU A 534 12.86 -20.89 -1.43
C LEU A 534 12.80 -19.49 -0.81
N LYS A 535 13.84 -19.06 -0.10
CA LYS A 535 13.83 -17.82 0.69
C LYS A 535 13.52 -16.57 -0.13
N ASP A 536 14.01 -16.52 -1.37
CA ASP A 536 13.87 -15.37 -2.28
C ASP A 536 12.81 -15.59 -3.38
N LYS A 537 11.94 -16.60 -3.23
CA LYS A 537 10.92 -16.96 -4.22
C LYS A 537 9.52 -16.58 -3.72
N GLU A 538 8.71 -16.00 -4.60
CA GLU A 538 7.29 -15.79 -4.31
C GLU A 538 6.48 -17.06 -4.62
N LEU A 539 5.77 -17.57 -3.62
CA LEU A 539 4.94 -18.77 -3.75
C LEU A 539 3.44 -18.45 -3.79
N ARG A 540 2.70 -19.13 -4.68
CA ARG A 540 1.25 -19.32 -4.58
C ARG A 540 0.92 -20.23 -3.39
N ARG A 541 -0.31 -20.13 -2.87
CA ARG A 541 -0.72 -20.90 -1.69
C ARG A 541 -0.68 -22.42 -1.95
N GLY A 542 -1.14 -22.87 -3.12
CA GLY A 542 -1.04 -24.29 -3.54
C GLY A 542 0.40 -24.80 -3.60
N GLN A 543 1.31 -24.02 -4.21
CA GLN A 543 2.75 -24.34 -4.24
C GLN A 543 3.35 -24.41 -2.83
N ALA A 544 3.04 -23.44 -1.96
CA ALA A 544 3.56 -23.39 -0.60
C ALA A 544 3.07 -24.57 0.26
N LEU A 545 1.79 -24.97 0.13
CA LEU A 545 1.25 -26.16 0.80
C LEU A 545 2.03 -27.41 0.41
N PHE A 546 2.22 -27.63 -0.89
CA PHE A 546 2.98 -28.78 -1.39
C PHE A 546 4.44 -28.76 -0.89
N LEU A 547 5.14 -27.63 -1.05
CA LEU A 547 6.53 -27.51 -0.66
C LEU A 547 6.72 -27.66 0.86
N TYR A 548 5.81 -27.09 1.67
CA TYR A 548 5.89 -27.26 3.13
C TYR A 548 5.75 -28.72 3.53
N GLU A 549 4.78 -29.44 2.95
CA GLU A 549 4.56 -30.86 3.23
C GLU A 549 5.70 -31.75 2.73
N LEU A 550 6.29 -31.42 1.58
CA LEU A 550 7.46 -32.14 1.05
C LEU A 550 8.67 -31.98 1.98
N LEU A 551 8.95 -30.76 2.44
CA LEU A 551 10.12 -30.43 3.24
C LEU A 551 9.97 -30.84 4.72
N SER A 552 8.74 -30.96 5.24
CA SER A 552 8.47 -31.40 6.61
C SER A 552 8.68 -32.90 6.82
N LYS A 553 8.63 -33.72 5.74
CA LYS A 553 8.91 -35.17 5.78
C LYS A 553 10.36 -35.49 6.10
N THR A 554 11.29 -34.57 5.82
CA THR A 554 12.68 -34.69 6.26
C THR A 554 12.86 -34.13 7.67
N PRO A 555 13.63 -34.79 8.56
CA PRO A 555 13.86 -34.30 9.92
C PRO A 555 14.64 -32.98 9.89
N ARG A 556 13.90 -31.86 9.90
CA ARG A 556 14.42 -30.49 9.88
C ARG A 556 13.87 -29.71 11.07
N ARG A 557 14.57 -28.63 11.44
CA ARG A 557 14.11 -27.74 12.50
C ARG A 557 12.94 -26.89 11.98
N PRO A 558 11.84 -26.74 12.76
CA PRO A 558 10.73 -25.86 12.38
C PRO A 558 11.16 -24.43 12.02
N GLU A 559 12.17 -23.91 12.72
CA GLU A 559 12.83 -22.62 12.45
C GLU A 559 13.25 -22.45 10.98
N GLU A 560 13.89 -23.46 10.39
CA GLU A 560 14.41 -23.40 9.03
C GLU A 560 13.29 -23.28 8.00
N LEU A 561 12.11 -23.87 8.27
CA LEU A 561 10.95 -23.81 7.38
C LEU A 561 10.17 -22.51 7.56
N LEU A 562 9.96 -22.09 8.81
CA LEU A 562 9.19 -20.89 9.14
C LEU A 562 9.93 -19.59 8.79
N SER A 563 11.26 -19.62 8.78
CA SER A 563 12.10 -18.49 8.37
C SER A 563 12.19 -18.30 6.84
N SER A 564 11.74 -19.27 6.03
CA SER A 564 11.77 -19.24 4.55
C SER A 564 10.64 -18.43 3.91
N GLY A 565 10.37 -17.23 4.42
CA GLY A 565 9.50 -16.24 3.79
C GLY A 565 8.11 -16.76 3.41
N HIS A 566 7.83 -16.86 2.10
CA HIS A 566 6.52 -17.24 1.55
C HIS A 566 6.11 -18.69 1.82
N LEU A 567 7.01 -19.54 2.33
CA LEU A 567 6.70 -20.93 2.69
C LEU A 567 5.68 -21.02 3.83
N VAL A 568 5.56 -19.99 4.67
CA VAL A 568 4.59 -19.92 5.78
C VAL A 568 3.13 -20.03 5.31
N LYS A 569 2.84 -19.69 4.04
CA LYS A 569 1.52 -19.88 3.41
C LYS A 569 1.06 -21.34 3.38
N GLY A 570 2.01 -22.28 3.45
CA GLY A 570 1.78 -23.72 3.41
C GLY A 570 1.57 -24.37 4.79
N VAL A 571 1.65 -23.62 5.88
CA VAL A 571 1.46 -24.17 7.24
C VAL A 571 -0.01 -24.47 7.49
N MET A 572 -0.37 -25.75 7.51
CA MET A 572 -1.71 -26.24 7.85
C MET A 572 -1.97 -26.19 9.37
N CYS A 573 -3.24 -26.15 9.78
CA CYS A 573 -3.61 -26.14 11.19
C CYS A 573 -3.15 -27.41 11.93
N SER A 574 -3.17 -28.57 11.27
CA SER A 574 -2.61 -29.81 11.81
C SER A 574 -1.13 -29.70 12.17
N HIS A 575 -0.34 -28.94 11.40
CA HIS A 575 1.07 -28.67 11.73
C HIS A 575 1.20 -27.80 12.98
N VAL A 576 0.35 -26.76 13.12
CA VAL A 576 0.33 -25.87 14.30
C VAL A 576 -0.09 -26.65 15.55
N ASP A 577 -1.13 -27.49 15.44
CA ASP A 577 -1.65 -28.29 16.54
C ASP A 577 -0.61 -29.32 17.02
N ALA A 578 0.16 -29.91 16.10
CA ALA A 578 1.24 -30.86 16.41
C ALA A 578 2.47 -30.24 17.12
N MET A 579 2.64 -28.91 17.10
CA MET A 579 3.77 -28.27 17.81
C MET A 579 3.63 -28.40 19.33
N SER A 580 4.74 -28.71 20.01
CA SER A 580 4.84 -28.58 21.47
C SER A 580 4.67 -27.11 21.90
N ALA A 581 4.24 -26.88 23.15
CA ALA A 581 4.06 -25.53 23.70
C ALA A 581 5.34 -24.68 23.60
N ASP A 582 6.49 -25.24 24.03
CA ASP A 582 7.78 -24.54 24.00
C ASP A 582 8.20 -24.18 22.57
N SER A 583 8.05 -25.12 21.64
CA SER A 583 8.36 -24.87 20.22
C SER A 583 7.43 -23.82 19.62
N PHE A 584 6.13 -23.86 19.91
CA PHE A 584 5.19 -22.89 19.37
C PHE A 584 5.52 -21.46 19.84
N LEU A 585 5.74 -21.28 21.14
CA LEU A 585 6.06 -19.97 21.73
C LEU A 585 7.40 -19.43 21.20
N ALA A 586 8.44 -20.27 21.11
CA ALA A 586 9.74 -19.86 20.62
C ALA A 586 9.72 -19.37 19.15
N HIS A 587 8.83 -19.93 18.32
CA HIS A 587 8.81 -19.65 16.87
C HIS A 587 7.62 -18.78 16.43
N PHE A 588 6.75 -18.36 17.34
CA PHE A 588 5.55 -17.56 17.01
C PHE A 588 5.89 -16.27 16.25
N HIS A 589 7.04 -15.65 16.57
CA HIS A 589 7.51 -14.41 15.94
C HIS A 589 7.67 -14.53 14.41
N TYR A 590 7.93 -15.72 13.87
CA TYR A 590 7.98 -15.94 12.41
C TYR A 590 6.60 -15.81 11.77
N PHE A 591 5.54 -16.27 12.44
CA PHE A 591 4.17 -16.04 11.99
C PHE A 591 3.80 -14.57 12.12
N GLU A 592 4.16 -13.95 13.26
CA GLU A 592 3.85 -12.55 13.53
C GLU A 592 4.44 -11.61 12.47
N LYS A 593 5.71 -11.82 12.11
CA LYS A 593 6.37 -11.04 11.06
C LYS A 593 5.74 -11.20 9.68
N ASN A 594 5.06 -12.33 9.42
CA ASN A 594 4.52 -12.69 8.12
C ASN A 594 2.98 -12.77 8.09
N PHE A 595 2.27 -12.10 9.01
CA PHE A 595 0.80 -12.20 9.10
C PHE A 595 0.07 -11.85 7.80
N SER A 596 0.58 -10.90 7.02
CA SER A 596 0.01 -10.52 5.71
C SER A 596 0.01 -11.65 4.68
N LEU A 597 0.82 -12.70 4.89
CA LEU A 597 0.87 -13.88 4.03
C LEU A 597 -0.08 -15.01 4.50
N LEU A 598 -0.54 -14.96 5.75
CA LEU A 598 -1.37 -16.00 6.35
C LEU A 598 -2.85 -15.82 5.97
N SER A 599 -3.58 -16.93 5.83
CA SER A 599 -5.05 -16.84 5.67
C SER A 599 -5.71 -16.58 7.01
N PRO A 600 -6.91 -15.99 7.03
CA PRO A 600 -7.74 -15.88 8.22
C PRO A 600 -7.93 -17.23 8.95
N HIS A 601 -8.01 -18.34 8.21
CA HIS A 601 -8.06 -19.68 8.79
C HIS A 601 -6.78 -20.05 9.55
N GLN A 602 -5.59 -19.82 8.97
CA GLN A 602 -4.31 -20.04 9.66
C GLN A 602 -4.19 -19.18 10.93
N ILE A 603 -4.56 -17.90 10.85
CA ILE A 603 -4.53 -16.99 12.00
C ILE A 603 -5.49 -17.47 13.10
N ASN A 604 -6.67 -17.97 12.74
CA ASN A 604 -7.62 -18.54 13.71
C ASN A 604 -7.04 -19.77 14.43
N CYS A 605 -6.37 -20.67 13.72
CA CYS A 605 -5.71 -21.82 14.35
C CYS A 605 -4.54 -21.41 15.26
N LEU A 606 -3.73 -20.42 14.84
CA LEU A 606 -2.68 -19.84 15.70
C LEU A 606 -3.28 -19.24 16.98
N ALA A 607 -4.40 -18.53 16.88
CA ALA A 607 -5.09 -17.95 18.04
C ALA A 607 -5.57 -19.04 19.01
N TRP A 608 -6.16 -20.12 18.50
CA TRP A 608 -6.58 -21.25 19.30
C TRP A 608 -5.42 -21.96 19.98
N LYS A 609 -4.32 -22.22 19.26
CA LYS A 609 -3.12 -22.84 19.83
C LYS A 609 -2.53 -21.98 20.95
N TYR A 610 -2.44 -20.67 20.73
CA TYR A 610 -1.97 -19.72 21.76
C TYR A 610 -2.87 -19.73 23.00
N TRP A 611 -4.19 -19.73 22.80
CA TRP A 611 -5.16 -19.83 23.88
C TRP A 611 -5.04 -21.13 24.68
N GLU A 612 -4.63 -22.23 24.06
CA GLU A 612 -4.44 -23.50 24.77
C GLU A 612 -3.15 -23.51 25.59
N VAL A 613 -2.04 -23.01 25.03
CA VAL A 613 -0.70 -23.16 25.64
C VAL A 613 -0.29 -21.99 26.54
N ALA A 614 -0.78 -20.76 26.30
CA ALA A 614 -0.32 -19.56 27.00
C ALA A 614 -1.35 -18.41 27.01
N ARG A 615 -2.49 -18.59 27.68
CA ARG A 615 -3.60 -17.59 27.73
C ARG A 615 -3.19 -16.22 28.25
N SER A 616 -2.38 -16.17 29.30
CA SER A 616 -2.03 -14.92 30.00
C SER A 616 -1.09 -14.03 29.20
N SER A 617 -0.29 -14.60 28.28
CA SER A 617 0.68 -13.89 27.45
C SER A 617 0.24 -13.81 25.98
N MET A 618 -1.01 -14.15 25.68
CA MET A 618 -1.54 -14.12 24.32
C MET A 618 -1.54 -12.70 23.76
N PRO A 619 -1.00 -12.47 22.55
CA PRO A 619 -1.13 -11.19 21.87
C PRO A 619 -2.61 -10.76 21.78
N PRO A 620 -2.99 -9.60 22.33
CA PRO A 620 -4.41 -9.27 22.52
C PRO A 620 -5.24 -9.22 21.24
N PHE A 621 -4.64 -8.84 20.10
CA PHE A 621 -5.34 -8.81 18.81
C PHE A 621 -5.87 -10.18 18.37
N LEU A 622 -5.24 -11.29 18.78
CA LEU A 622 -5.70 -12.64 18.43
C LEU A 622 -7.06 -12.97 19.07
N LEU A 623 -7.46 -12.27 20.15
CA LEU A 623 -8.78 -12.40 20.75
C LEU A 623 -9.89 -11.99 19.76
N ALA A 624 -9.61 -11.06 18.83
CA ALA A 624 -10.56 -10.66 17.80
C ALA A 624 -10.88 -11.79 16.81
N VAL A 625 -9.97 -12.76 16.65
CA VAL A 625 -10.12 -13.89 15.73
C VAL A 625 -10.81 -15.09 16.38
N LEU A 626 -10.88 -15.15 17.72
CA LEU A 626 -11.67 -16.13 18.45
C LEU A 626 -13.18 -15.80 18.45
N PRO A 627 -14.07 -16.73 18.84
CA PRO A 627 -15.49 -16.44 18.97
C PRO A 627 -15.78 -15.23 19.88
N ALA A 628 -16.77 -14.40 19.54
CA ALA A 628 -17.00 -13.10 20.19
C ALA A 628 -17.17 -13.15 21.72
N ARG A 629 -17.59 -14.29 22.29
CA ARG A 629 -17.66 -14.50 23.75
C ARG A 629 -16.33 -14.31 24.48
N TYR A 630 -15.19 -14.54 23.80
CA TYR A 630 -13.85 -14.34 24.36
C TYR A 630 -13.42 -12.86 24.37
N LEU A 631 -14.20 -11.96 23.76
CA LEU A 631 -13.99 -10.51 23.86
C LEU A 631 -14.55 -9.95 25.18
N ALA A 632 -15.62 -10.55 25.69
CA ALA A 632 -16.24 -10.15 26.97
C ALA A 632 -15.30 -10.35 28.17
N SER A 633 -14.18 -11.07 27.99
CA SER A 633 -13.16 -11.30 29.00
C SER A 633 -12.00 -10.29 29.00
N VAL A 634 -11.98 -9.28 28.12
CA VAL A 634 -10.90 -8.27 28.13
C VAL A 634 -11.06 -7.36 29.36
N PRO A 635 -10.14 -7.43 30.36
CA PRO A 635 -10.21 -6.58 31.54
C PRO A 635 -9.88 -5.13 31.18
N ALA A 636 -10.33 -4.16 31.99
CA ALA A 636 -10.02 -2.74 31.78
C ALA A 636 -8.50 -2.47 31.70
N SER A 637 -7.68 -3.23 32.43
CA SER A 637 -6.22 -3.14 32.38
C SER A 637 -5.61 -3.55 31.04
N GLN A 638 -6.30 -4.38 30.24
CA GLN A 638 -5.83 -4.82 28.92
C GLN A 638 -6.43 -4.01 27.77
N CYS A 639 -7.29 -3.02 28.03
CA CYS A 639 -7.89 -2.21 26.97
C CYS A 639 -6.85 -1.50 26.10
N VAL A 640 -5.84 -0.85 26.69
CA VAL A 640 -4.81 -0.15 25.90
C VAL A 640 -3.94 -1.12 25.09
N PRO A 641 -3.39 -2.22 25.66
CA PRO A 641 -2.71 -3.25 24.88
C PRO A 641 -3.57 -3.85 23.75
N PHE A 642 -4.87 -4.07 24.01
CA PHE A 642 -5.83 -4.53 23.02
C PHE A 642 -5.99 -3.55 21.86
N LEU A 643 -6.23 -2.26 22.15
CA LEU A 643 -6.36 -1.22 21.13
C LEU A 643 -5.07 -1.07 20.31
N ILE A 644 -3.90 -1.06 20.93
CA ILE A 644 -2.61 -0.91 20.24
C ILE A 644 -2.35 -2.10 19.31
N SER A 645 -2.52 -3.33 19.82
CA SER A 645 -2.25 -4.52 19.03
C SER A 645 -3.20 -4.65 17.85
N LEU A 646 -4.49 -4.33 18.04
CA LEU A 646 -5.48 -4.34 16.97
C LEU A 646 -5.30 -3.16 16.01
N GLY A 647 -4.93 -1.98 16.50
CA GLY A 647 -4.63 -0.76 15.72
C GLY A 647 -3.41 -0.88 14.81
N ARG A 648 -2.46 -1.77 15.14
CA ARG A 648 -1.35 -2.15 14.24
C ARG A 648 -1.75 -3.15 13.17
N SER A 649 -2.88 -3.85 13.35
CA SER A 649 -3.37 -4.85 12.42
C SER A 649 -4.39 -4.27 11.43
N GLN A 650 -4.63 -4.94 10.30
CA GLN A 650 -5.74 -4.61 9.41
C GLN A 650 -6.96 -5.44 9.81
N LEU A 651 -7.90 -4.83 10.53
CA LEU A 651 -9.05 -5.55 11.10
C LEU A 651 -9.85 -6.32 10.04
N ASP A 652 -10.01 -5.76 8.84
CA ASP A 652 -10.71 -6.43 7.73
C ASP A 652 -10.01 -7.68 7.23
N SER A 653 -8.68 -7.78 7.38
CA SER A 653 -7.94 -9.00 7.06
C SER A 653 -8.05 -10.07 8.15
N LEU A 654 -8.32 -9.66 9.40
CA LEU A 654 -8.40 -10.57 10.56
C LEU A 654 -9.82 -11.10 10.79
N VAL A 655 -10.83 -10.23 10.63
CA VAL A 655 -12.23 -10.53 10.93
C VAL A 655 -13.05 -10.19 9.70
N LEU A 656 -13.40 -11.23 8.93
CA LEU A 656 -14.13 -11.09 7.68
C LEU A 656 -15.65 -10.94 7.90
N ASP A 657 -16.22 -11.65 8.88
CA ASP A 657 -17.65 -11.60 9.18
C ASP A 657 -18.07 -10.25 9.77
N SER A 658 -19.15 -9.67 9.24
CA SER A 658 -19.61 -8.34 9.62
C SER A 658 -20.22 -8.28 11.03
N HIS A 659 -20.92 -9.33 11.47
CA HIS A 659 -21.49 -9.38 12.82
C HIS A 659 -20.41 -9.51 13.90
N LYS A 660 -19.41 -10.34 13.64
CA LYS A 660 -18.23 -10.49 14.50
C LYS A 660 -17.41 -9.21 14.53
N ARG A 661 -17.19 -8.56 13.37
CA ARG A 661 -16.53 -7.25 13.29
C ARG A 661 -17.25 -6.23 14.18
N ASN A 662 -18.58 -6.16 14.10
CA ASN A 662 -19.36 -5.26 14.97
C ASN A 662 -19.19 -5.57 16.47
N SER A 663 -19.02 -6.85 16.83
CA SER A 663 -18.77 -7.25 18.22
C SER A 663 -17.37 -6.81 18.71
N VAL A 664 -16.34 -6.93 17.86
CA VAL A 664 -15.00 -6.40 18.13
C VAL A 664 -15.04 -4.88 18.26
N LEU A 665 -15.72 -4.19 17.35
CA LEU A 665 -15.84 -2.73 17.40
C LEU A 665 -16.60 -2.26 18.64
N LYS A 666 -17.61 -3.00 19.10
CA LYS A 666 -18.28 -2.71 20.37
C LYS A 666 -17.32 -2.81 21.56
N GLN A 667 -16.42 -3.80 21.58
CA GLN A 667 -15.39 -3.90 22.61
C GLN A 667 -14.38 -2.73 22.53
N VAL A 668 -13.99 -2.34 21.32
CA VAL A 668 -13.15 -1.15 21.07
C VAL A 668 -13.81 0.11 21.64
N GLN A 669 -15.10 0.31 21.37
CA GLN A 669 -15.88 1.44 21.90
C GLN A 669 -15.94 1.45 23.43
N GLN A 670 -16.14 0.29 24.05
CA GLN A 670 -16.12 0.16 25.52
C GLN A 670 -14.76 0.54 26.10
N CYS A 671 -13.66 0.15 25.45
CA CYS A 671 -12.32 0.56 25.88
C CYS A 671 -12.03 2.06 25.69
N LEU A 672 -12.73 2.74 24.77
CA LEU A 672 -12.61 4.19 24.53
C LEU A 672 -13.58 5.04 25.36
N ASN A 673 -14.55 4.41 26.06
CA ASN A 673 -15.71 5.12 26.63
C ASN A 673 -16.40 6.04 25.60
N ASP A 674 -16.53 5.57 24.35
CA ASP A 674 -17.14 6.29 23.22
C ASP A 674 -16.49 7.65 22.87
N SER A 675 -15.27 7.94 23.34
CA SER A 675 -14.59 9.21 23.12
C SER A 675 -13.15 9.06 22.65
N VAL A 676 -12.76 9.87 21.66
CA VAL A 676 -11.36 10.08 21.26
C VAL A 676 -10.97 11.45 21.81
N ALA A 677 -10.44 11.43 23.04
CA ALA A 677 -10.25 12.62 23.85
C ALA A 677 -9.16 13.56 23.30
N ASP A 678 -8.13 13.00 22.66
CA ASP A 678 -6.91 13.70 22.30
C ASP A 678 -6.09 12.94 21.26
N GLU A 679 -4.98 13.55 20.86
CA GLU A 679 -4.04 13.06 19.87
C GLU A 679 -3.43 11.71 20.31
N TYR A 680 -3.17 11.49 21.61
CA TYR A 680 -2.59 10.21 22.09
C TYR A 680 -3.55 9.04 21.88
N THR A 681 -4.84 9.29 22.05
CA THR A 681 -5.88 8.30 21.74
C THR A 681 -5.91 7.97 20.24
N VAL A 682 -5.68 8.96 19.38
CA VAL A 682 -5.56 8.75 17.92
C VAL A 682 -4.35 7.87 17.59
N ASP A 683 -3.19 8.13 18.21
CA ASP A 683 -1.99 7.31 18.02
C ASP A 683 -2.22 5.86 18.43
N ILE A 684 -2.88 5.64 19.58
CA ILE A 684 -3.22 4.30 20.10
C ILE A 684 -4.13 3.55 19.12
N LEU A 685 -5.10 4.24 18.51
CA LEU A 685 -6.04 3.62 17.58
C LEU A 685 -5.38 3.17 16.27
N GLY A 686 -4.43 3.95 15.73
CA GLY A 686 -3.78 3.62 14.47
C GLY A 686 -4.80 3.33 13.36
N ASN A 687 -4.72 2.14 12.76
CA ASN A 687 -5.62 1.72 11.67
C ASN A 687 -7.09 1.54 12.11
N LEU A 688 -7.38 1.43 13.41
CA LEU A 688 -8.75 1.34 13.91
C LEU A 688 -9.57 2.61 13.64
N LEU A 689 -8.92 3.75 13.35
CA LEU A 689 -9.60 4.98 12.94
C LEU A 689 -10.55 4.73 11.75
N CYS A 690 -10.15 3.88 10.80
CA CYS A 690 -10.95 3.54 9.62
C CYS A 690 -12.24 2.79 9.94
N HIS A 691 -12.31 2.15 11.11
CA HIS A 691 -13.46 1.35 11.55
C HIS A 691 -14.31 2.05 12.63
N LEU A 692 -13.98 3.29 13.00
CA LEU A 692 -14.78 4.04 13.96
C LEU A 692 -16.21 4.26 13.41
N PRO A 693 -17.25 4.02 14.22
CA PRO A 693 -18.62 4.32 13.80
C PRO A 693 -18.80 5.81 13.49
N ALA A 694 -19.68 6.12 12.53
CA ALA A 694 -19.98 7.50 12.13
C ALA A 694 -20.40 8.41 13.29
N ALA A 695 -21.09 7.85 14.30
CA ALA A 695 -21.46 8.57 15.52
C ALA A 695 -20.24 9.03 16.35
N VAL A 696 -19.20 8.19 16.43
CA VAL A 696 -17.95 8.52 17.13
C VAL A 696 -17.15 9.55 16.32
N ILE A 697 -17.08 9.42 15.00
CA ILE A 697 -16.41 10.40 14.13
C ILE A 697 -17.06 11.79 14.26
N SER A 698 -18.39 11.85 14.26
CA SER A 698 -19.14 13.11 14.32
C SER A 698 -19.14 13.78 15.69
N ARG A 699 -19.18 13.04 16.80
CA ARG A 699 -19.35 13.62 18.15
C ARG A 699 -18.32 13.17 19.19
N GLY A 700 -17.70 12.01 18.98
CA GLY A 700 -16.75 11.42 19.92
C GLY A 700 -15.31 11.91 19.75
N VAL A 701 -14.94 12.46 18.58
CA VAL A 701 -13.59 13.01 18.35
C VAL A 701 -13.51 14.46 18.81
N SER A 702 -12.68 14.72 19.81
CA SER A 702 -12.49 16.07 20.35
C SER A 702 -11.85 17.02 19.31
N PRO A 703 -12.02 18.35 19.44
CA PRO A 703 -11.34 19.30 18.57
C PRO A 703 -9.80 19.16 18.58
N ARG A 704 -9.19 18.78 19.71
CA ARG A 704 -7.75 18.56 19.83
C ARG A 704 -7.29 17.31 19.06
N ALA A 705 -8.09 16.25 19.09
CA ALA A 705 -7.79 15.01 18.38
C ALA A 705 -8.01 15.10 16.86
N TRP A 706 -8.93 15.97 16.42
CA TRP A 706 -9.46 15.96 15.06
C TRP A 706 -8.39 16.18 13.98
N ALA A 707 -7.48 17.14 14.16
CA ALA A 707 -6.41 17.39 13.18
C ALA A 707 -5.55 16.14 12.95
N THR A 708 -5.15 15.44 14.02
CA THR A 708 -4.38 14.20 13.92
C THR A 708 -5.22 13.06 13.32
N ALA A 709 -6.49 12.95 13.72
CA ALA A 709 -7.40 11.92 13.21
C ALA A 709 -7.69 12.08 11.71
N LEU A 710 -7.76 13.33 11.21
CA LEU A 710 -8.05 13.61 9.81
C LEU A 710 -7.01 13.01 8.87
N TYR A 711 -5.71 13.08 9.22
CA TYR A 711 -4.65 12.41 8.44
C TYR A 711 -4.87 10.90 8.37
N GLY A 712 -5.13 10.25 9.52
CA GLY A 712 -5.39 8.81 9.55
C GLY A 712 -6.64 8.39 8.80
N LEU A 713 -7.71 9.20 8.88
CA LEU A 713 -8.97 8.94 8.18
C LEU A 713 -8.83 9.09 6.65
N ARG A 714 -7.95 9.99 6.18
CA ARG A 714 -7.72 10.23 4.75
C ARG A 714 -7.06 9.04 4.06
N ASP A 715 -6.17 8.36 4.79
CA ASP A 715 -5.43 7.20 4.30
C ASP A 715 -6.26 5.89 4.41
N CYS A 716 -7.50 5.97 4.88
CA CYS A 716 -8.40 4.82 4.96
C CYS A 716 -8.83 4.35 3.56
N PRO A 717 -8.67 3.07 3.22
CA PRO A 717 -8.92 2.56 1.87
C PRO A 717 -10.40 2.68 1.47
N ASP A 718 -11.35 2.41 2.37
CA ASP A 718 -12.79 2.45 2.08
C ASP A 718 -13.62 2.88 3.29
N LEU A 719 -13.92 4.19 3.40
CA LEU A 719 -14.92 4.68 4.35
C LEU A 719 -16.34 4.38 3.84
N ASN A 720 -17.21 3.87 4.71
CA ASN A 720 -18.60 3.63 4.36
C ASN A 720 -19.41 4.94 4.19
N PRO A 721 -20.59 4.93 3.55
CA PRO A 721 -21.35 6.15 3.28
C PRO A 721 -21.70 6.97 4.54
N GLN A 722 -21.96 6.32 5.68
CA GLN A 722 -22.26 7.01 6.94
C GLN A 722 -21.02 7.68 7.52
N GLN A 723 -19.87 7.01 7.48
CA GLN A 723 -18.58 7.58 7.88
C GLN A 723 -18.20 8.76 7.00
N LYS A 724 -18.36 8.63 5.67
CA LYS A 724 -18.13 9.70 4.69
C LYS A 724 -18.97 10.94 5.01
N ALA A 725 -20.26 10.76 5.31
CA ALA A 725 -21.13 11.85 5.72
C ALA A 725 -20.68 12.50 7.05
N ALA A 726 -20.25 11.71 8.03
CA ALA A 726 -19.73 12.22 9.30
C ALA A 726 -18.43 13.02 9.12
N VAL A 727 -17.50 12.54 8.29
CA VAL A 727 -16.26 13.27 7.96
C VAL A 727 -16.60 14.58 7.26
N LYS A 728 -17.47 14.55 6.23
CA LYS A 728 -17.92 15.77 5.52
C LYS A 728 -18.49 16.81 6.48
N LEU A 729 -19.37 16.40 7.40
CA LEU A 729 -19.96 17.29 8.40
C LEU A 729 -18.88 17.99 9.24
N ARG A 730 -17.90 17.22 9.75
CA ARG A 730 -16.81 17.75 10.59
C ARG A 730 -15.89 18.69 9.82
N LEU A 731 -15.62 18.39 8.56
CA LEU A 731 -14.83 19.27 7.68
C LEU A 731 -15.52 20.63 7.49
N LEU A 732 -16.84 20.63 7.28
CA LEU A 732 -17.64 21.86 7.14
C LEU A 732 -17.72 22.64 8.46
N GLU A 733 -17.82 21.97 9.61
CA GLU A 733 -17.79 22.61 10.93
C GLU A 733 -16.46 23.34 11.19
N GLN A 734 -15.33 22.74 10.76
CA GLN A 734 -14.00 23.29 11.00
C GLN A 734 -13.60 24.39 10.02
N HIS A 735 -13.80 24.15 8.72
CA HIS A 735 -13.28 25.03 7.65
C HIS A 735 -14.35 25.92 7.04
N GLY A 736 -15.62 25.77 7.44
CA GLY A 736 -16.74 26.41 6.78
C GLY A 736 -17.01 25.84 5.38
N PRO A 737 -17.87 26.50 4.60
CA PRO A 737 -18.26 26.01 3.29
C PRO A 737 -17.12 26.19 2.25
N PRO A 738 -17.12 25.40 1.16
CA PRO A 738 -16.01 25.38 0.19
C PRO A 738 -15.60 26.74 -0.39
N GLN A 739 -16.52 27.70 -0.43
CA GLN A 739 -16.24 29.06 -0.91
C GLN A 739 -15.18 29.79 -0.07
N ASN A 740 -15.06 29.44 1.21
CA ASN A 740 -14.13 30.06 2.16
C ASN A 740 -12.77 29.35 2.25
N TRP A 741 -12.60 28.23 1.55
CA TRP A 741 -11.36 27.46 1.65
C TRP A 741 -10.19 28.17 0.98
N THR A 742 -9.01 27.95 1.55
CA THR A 742 -7.72 28.39 1.02
C THR A 742 -7.10 27.31 0.13
N ALA A 743 -6.03 27.67 -0.59
CA ALA A 743 -5.26 26.70 -1.37
C ALA A 743 -4.67 25.60 -0.46
N GLU A 744 -4.20 25.97 0.74
CA GLU A 744 -3.63 25.02 1.70
C GLU A 744 -4.68 24.06 2.25
N THR A 745 -5.86 24.58 2.62
CA THR A 745 -6.98 23.74 3.05
C THR A 745 -7.38 22.75 1.95
N THR A 746 -7.54 23.23 0.72
CA THR A 746 -7.92 22.37 -0.41
C THR A 746 -6.87 21.27 -0.68
N LYS A 747 -5.58 21.61 -0.64
CA LYS A 747 -4.47 20.65 -0.78
C LYS A 747 -4.44 19.62 0.34
N GLU A 748 -4.78 20.01 1.57
CA GLU A 748 -4.81 19.13 2.74
C GLU A 748 -5.98 18.13 2.70
N LEU A 749 -7.16 18.57 2.28
CA LEU A 749 -8.34 17.71 2.13
C LEU A 749 -8.08 16.56 1.14
N GLY A 750 -7.37 16.82 0.04
CA GLY A 750 -6.94 15.80 -0.91
C GLY A 750 -8.10 14.90 -1.36
N SER A 751 -8.00 13.59 -1.12
CA SER A 751 -9.03 12.62 -1.50
C SER A 751 -10.43 12.91 -0.91
N PHE A 752 -10.52 13.65 0.20
CA PHE A 752 -11.81 14.06 0.76
C PHE A 752 -12.55 15.10 -0.07
N LEU A 753 -11.92 15.73 -1.07
CA LEU A 753 -12.63 16.55 -2.04
C LEU A 753 -13.70 15.74 -2.79
N ALA A 754 -13.51 14.42 -2.94
CA ALA A 754 -14.50 13.53 -3.55
C ALA A 754 -15.77 13.30 -2.70
N LEU A 755 -15.84 13.84 -1.46
CA LEU A 755 -17.04 13.77 -0.60
C LEU A 755 -18.07 14.86 -0.91
N PHE A 756 -17.70 15.87 -1.70
CA PHE A 756 -18.52 17.04 -2.01
C PHE A 756 -19.18 16.89 -3.38
N SER A 757 -20.34 17.52 -3.55
CA SER A 757 -21.05 17.52 -4.82
C SER A 757 -20.37 18.47 -5.82
N GLY A 758 -20.73 18.35 -7.10
CA GLY A 758 -20.23 19.25 -8.16
C GLY A 758 -20.50 20.73 -7.85
N ASP A 759 -21.73 21.05 -7.42
CA ASP A 759 -22.12 22.42 -7.08
C ASP A 759 -21.28 23.00 -5.93
N GLU A 760 -20.99 22.19 -4.90
CA GLU A 760 -20.15 22.58 -3.77
C GLU A 760 -18.70 22.86 -4.21
N LEU A 761 -18.18 22.02 -5.13
CA LEU A 761 -16.82 22.13 -5.67
C LEU A 761 -16.67 23.20 -6.76
N SER A 762 -17.74 23.71 -7.36
CA SER A 762 -17.68 24.72 -8.44
C SER A 762 -16.81 25.94 -8.11
N SER A 763 -16.89 26.42 -6.85
CA SER A 763 -16.07 27.52 -6.34
C SER A 763 -14.60 27.16 -6.19
N VAL A 764 -14.31 25.91 -5.82
CA VAL A 764 -12.95 25.36 -5.71
C VAL A 764 -12.36 25.13 -7.09
N ALA A 765 -13.15 24.61 -8.04
CA ALA A 765 -12.77 24.42 -9.42
C ALA A 765 -12.38 25.71 -10.12
N THR A 766 -13.09 26.81 -9.82
CA THR A 766 -12.76 28.13 -10.35
C THR A 766 -11.53 28.74 -9.69
N LYS A 767 -11.34 28.57 -8.37
CA LYS A 767 -10.24 29.18 -7.62
C LYS A 767 -8.92 28.41 -7.72
N PHE A 768 -8.98 27.08 -7.69
CA PHE A 768 -7.85 26.18 -7.55
C PHE A 768 -7.95 24.97 -8.51
N PRO A 769 -8.08 25.20 -9.83
CA PRO A 769 -8.27 24.13 -10.81
C PRO A 769 -7.15 23.08 -10.79
N ASP A 770 -5.90 23.52 -10.62
CA ASP A 770 -4.74 22.63 -10.63
C ASP A 770 -4.72 21.67 -9.43
N ILE A 771 -5.19 22.12 -8.25
CA ILE A 771 -5.27 21.27 -7.06
C ILE A 771 -6.29 20.15 -7.29
N LEU A 772 -7.44 20.45 -7.90
CA LEU A 772 -8.44 19.43 -8.23
C LEU A 772 -7.91 18.41 -9.26
N GLN A 773 -7.27 18.88 -10.33
CA GLN A 773 -6.69 18.03 -11.37
C GLN A 773 -5.59 17.12 -10.78
N GLN A 774 -4.69 17.69 -9.97
CA GLN A 774 -3.65 16.94 -9.27
C GLN A 774 -4.26 15.88 -8.33
N THR A 775 -5.28 16.26 -7.58
CA THR A 775 -5.97 15.35 -6.65
C THR A 775 -6.62 14.18 -7.40
N ALA A 776 -7.27 14.43 -8.54
CA ALA A 776 -7.84 13.39 -9.39
C ALA A 776 -6.78 12.42 -9.95
N SER A 777 -5.64 12.95 -10.43
CA SER A 777 -4.53 12.12 -10.95
C SER A 777 -3.86 11.27 -9.87
N GLN A 778 -3.75 11.76 -8.63
CA GLN A 778 -3.24 10.98 -7.49
C GLN A 778 -4.19 9.84 -7.08
N MET A 779 -5.48 9.97 -7.38
CA MET A 779 -6.49 8.93 -7.14
C MET A 779 -6.69 7.99 -8.35
N ALA A 780 -5.77 8.02 -9.33
CA ALA A 780 -5.83 7.12 -10.49
C ALA A 780 -5.90 5.65 -10.06
N GLY A 781 -6.84 4.90 -10.63
CA GLY A 781 -7.09 3.49 -10.32
C GLY A 781 -8.16 3.24 -9.25
N ILE A 782 -8.65 4.28 -8.56
CA ILE A 782 -9.80 4.24 -7.64
C ILE A 782 -11.07 4.64 -8.41
N LEU A 783 -12.20 3.99 -8.12
CA LEU A 783 -13.51 4.38 -8.66
C LEU A 783 -13.98 5.67 -7.97
N LEU A 784 -13.85 6.80 -8.69
CA LEU A 784 -14.24 8.12 -8.18
C LEU A 784 -15.73 8.41 -8.44
N PRO A 785 -16.39 9.17 -7.54
CA PRO A 785 -17.75 9.65 -7.77
C PRO A 785 -17.84 10.51 -9.04
N GLN A 786 -18.89 10.28 -9.83
CA GLN A 786 -19.11 11.02 -11.08
C GLN A 786 -19.18 12.55 -10.86
N GLU A 787 -19.77 13.00 -9.74
CA GLU A 787 -19.88 14.41 -9.39
C GLU A 787 -18.52 15.08 -9.23
N PHE A 788 -17.56 14.42 -8.56
CA PHE A 788 -16.19 14.91 -8.42
C PHE A 788 -15.48 14.96 -9.77
N LEU A 789 -15.61 13.91 -10.58
CA LEU A 789 -15.05 13.88 -11.93
C LEU A 789 -15.60 15.01 -12.80
N CYS A 790 -16.89 15.33 -12.71
CA CYS A 790 -17.46 16.43 -13.49
C CYS A 790 -17.05 17.82 -12.94
N ALA A 791 -16.79 17.96 -11.64
CA ALA A 791 -16.16 19.19 -11.13
C ALA A 791 -14.73 19.39 -11.67
N VAL A 792 -13.95 18.32 -11.78
CA VAL A 792 -12.63 18.34 -12.45
C VAL A 792 -12.79 18.70 -13.93
N PHE A 793 -13.80 18.13 -14.59
CA PHE A 793 -14.13 18.45 -15.98
C PHE A 793 -14.41 19.94 -16.19
N GLU A 794 -15.29 20.51 -15.39
CA GLU A 794 -15.63 21.93 -15.44
C GLU A 794 -14.41 22.83 -15.17
N SER A 795 -13.48 22.42 -14.31
CA SER A 795 -12.25 23.18 -14.02
C SER A 795 -11.34 23.35 -15.24
N VAL A 796 -11.28 22.35 -16.12
CA VAL A 796 -10.50 22.38 -17.36
C VAL A 796 -11.26 23.12 -18.45
N TRP A 797 -12.56 22.87 -18.53
CA TRP A 797 -13.40 23.36 -19.62
C TRP A 797 -13.73 24.85 -19.49
N ASN A 798 -14.09 25.32 -18.29
CA ASN A 798 -14.38 26.75 -18.06
C ASN A 798 -13.12 27.63 -18.19
N GLY A 799 -11.92 27.06 -18.01
CA GLY A 799 -10.65 27.75 -18.18
C GLY A 799 -10.11 27.74 -19.62
N SER A 800 -10.68 26.93 -20.51
CA SER A 800 -10.26 26.86 -21.91
C SER A 800 -11.00 27.94 -22.69
N GLN A 801 -10.30 28.99 -23.15
CA GLN A 801 -10.88 29.87 -24.17
C GLN A 801 -11.27 29.00 -25.37
N GLU A 802 -12.55 29.06 -25.75
CA GLU A 802 -13.08 28.46 -26.96
C GLU A 802 -12.15 28.79 -28.13
N SER A 803 -11.28 27.85 -28.49
CA SER A 803 -10.57 27.91 -29.76
C SER A 803 -11.51 27.23 -30.76
N PRO A 804 -12.19 27.99 -31.64
CA PRO A 804 -12.95 27.38 -32.70
C PRO A 804 -11.94 26.62 -33.57
N GLY A 805 -11.98 25.29 -33.48
CA GLY A 805 -11.15 24.42 -34.29
C GLY A 805 -11.24 24.81 -35.77
N SER A 806 -10.14 24.64 -36.48
CA SER A 806 -10.05 24.83 -37.92
C SER A 806 -11.08 23.91 -38.61
N ASP A 807 -11.94 24.49 -39.45
CA ASP A 807 -13.03 23.85 -40.20
C ASP A 807 -13.58 22.53 -39.60
N PRO A 808 -14.51 22.59 -38.62
CA PRO A 808 -15.10 21.38 -38.07
C PRO A 808 -15.76 20.56 -39.17
N GLY A 809 -15.46 19.25 -39.18
CA GLY A 809 -16.02 18.30 -40.14
C GLY A 809 -17.56 18.37 -40.24
N PRO A 810 -18.15 17.84 -41.32
CA PRO A 810 -19.59 17.93 -41.55
C PRO A 810 -20.38 17.37 -40.36
N GLY A 811 -21.18 18.22 -39.71
CA GLY A 811 -21.98 17.87 -38.52
C GLY A 811 -21.40 18.29 -37.16
N CYS A 812 -20.15 18.79 -37.11
CA CYS A 812 -19.49 19.24 -35.88
C CYS A 812 -19.55 20.76 -35.64
N ARG A 813 -20.32 21.49 -36.46
CA ARG A 813 -20.47 22.95 -36.33
C ARG A 813 -21.20 23.28 -35.02
N GLY A 814 -20.51 24.01 -34.13
CA GLY A 814 -21.04 24.39 -32.82
C GLY A 814 -20.95 23.30 -31.75
N VAL A 815 -20.31 22.17 -32.05
CA VAL A 815 -19.98 21.14 -31.07
C VAL A 815 -18.54 21.33 -30.64
N ALA A 816 -18.32 21.57 -29.35
CA ALA A 816 -16.97 21.73 -28.84
C ALA A 816 -16.30 20.35 -28.67
N ALA A 817 -15.18 20.16 -29.35
CA ALA A 817 -14.41 18.91 -29.31
C ALA A 817 -13.24 19.02 -28.33
N PRO A 818 -12.83 17.91 -27.69
CA PRO A 818 -11.67 17.91 -26.81
C PRO A 818 -10.35 18.08 -27.60
N SER A 819 -9.40 18.85 -27.06
CA SER A 819 -8.01 18.84 -27.53
C SER A 819 -7.20 17.71 -26.86
N SER A 820 -6.04 17.37 -27.43
CA SER A 820 -5.12 16.38 -26.81
C SER A 820 -4.72 16.79 -25.38
N GLU A 821 -4.49 18.09 -25.15
CA GLU A 821 -4.14 18.64 -23.83
C GLU A 821 -5.29 18.50 -22.83
N ALA A 822 -6.53 18.79 -23.26
CA ALA A 822 -7.70 18.64 -22.41
C ALA A 822 -7.91 17.18 -22.00
N ILE A 823 -7.80 16.24 -22.94
CA ILE A 823 -7.96 14.80 -22.67
C ILE A 823 -6.93 14.33 -21.63
N LEU A 824 -5.67 14.76 -21.75
CA LEU A 824 -4.60 14.44 -20.79
C LEU A 824 -4.86 15.03 -19.39
N LYS A 825 -5.31 16.29 -19.31
CA LYS A 825 -5.65 16.94 -18.02
C LYS A 825 -6.83 16.25 -17.32
N LEU A 826 -7.79 15.76 -18.09
CA LEU A 826 -9.01 15.16 -17.55
C LEU A 826 -8.81 13.74 -17.01
N GLY A 827 -7.99 12.90 -17.64
CA GLY A 827 -7.83 11.50 -17.23
C GLY A 827 -9.17 10.76 -17.13
N GLU A 828 -9.53 10.23 -15.95
CA GLU A 828 -10.85 9.59 -15.73
C GLU A 828 -12.04 10.56 -15.88
N ALA A 829 -11.83 11.87 -15.70
CA ALA A 829 -12.89 12.88 -15.87
C ALA A 829 -13.37 13.02 -17.32
N ASN A 830 -12.66 12.40 -18.29
CA ASN A 830 -13.16 12.29 -19.67
C ASN A 830 -14.54 11.60 -19.73
N THR A 831 -14.92 10.84 -18.71
CA THR A 831 -16.27 10.25 -18.61
C THR A 831 -17.42 11.27 -18.63
N CYS A 832 -17.16 12.55 -18.35
CA CYS A 832 -18.18 13.61 -18.39
C CYS A 832 -18.41 14.18 -19.80
N TRP A 833 -17.62 13.78 -20.81
CA TRP A 833 -17.84 14.21 -22.19
C TRP A 833 -19.16 13.67 -22.77
N ALA A 834 -19.92 14.55 -23.41
CA ALA A 834 -21.07 14.12 -24.22
C ALA A 834 -20.59 13.31 -25.44
N PRO A 835 -21.36 12.29 -25.89
CA PRO A 835 -21.01 11.51 -27.08
C PRO A 835 -20.71 12.38 -28.33
N ALA A 836 -21.49 13.44 -28.56
CA ALA A 836 -21.27 14.34 -29.69
C ALA A 836 -19.87 14.98 -29.70
N GLY A 837 -19.34 15.37 -28.52
CA GLY A 837 -17.99 15.94 -28.39
C GLY A 837 -16.91 14.93 -28.73
N LEU A 838 -17.07 13.67 -28.31
CA LEU A 838 -16.12 12.59 -28.60
C LEU A 838 -16.11 12.21 -30.09
N LEU A 839 -17.26 12.25 -30.77
CA LEU A 839 -17.32 11.99 -32.22
C LEU A 839 -16.55 13.05 -33.02
N CYS A 840 -16.61 14.31 -32.56
CA CYS A 840 -16.01 15.47 -33.21
C CYS A 840 -14.51 15.65 -32.92
N LEU A 841 -13.85 14.68 -32.27
CA LEU A 841 -12.40 14.67 -32.11
C LEU A 841 -11.68 14.82 -33.46
N GLU A 842 -10.59 15.58 -33.50
CA GLU A 842 -9.71 15.57 -34.69
C GLU A 842 -8.99 14.23 -34.82
N GLU A 843 -8.68 13.82 -36.05
CA GLU A 843 -8.00 12.56 -36.35
C GLU A 843 -6.67 12.42 -35.59
N ALA A 844 -5.84 13.47 -35.64
CA ALA A 844 -4.55 13.51 -34.96
C ALA A 844 -4.70 13.45 -33.43
N THR A 845 -5.73 14.11 -32.88
CA THR A 845 -6.02 14.07 -31.44
C THR A 845 -6.49 12.70 -31.00
N PHE A 846 -7.38 12.05 -31.76
CA PHE A 846 -7.82 10.69 -31.47
C PHE A 846 -6.64 9.71 -31.48
N CYS A 847 -5.82 9.73 -32.53
CA CYS A 847 -4.64 8.86 -32.64
C CYS A 847 -3.63 9.03 -31.50
N ARG A 848 -3.49 10.24 -30.94
CA ARG A 848 -2.60 10.50 -29.79
C ARG A 848 -3.17 10.05 -28.44
N THR A 849 -4.49 9.95 -28.32
CA THR A 849 -5.16 9.81 -27.01
C THR A 849 -6.02 8.56 -26.87
N VAL A 850 -6.17 7.75 -27.92
CA VAL A 850 -7.03 6.56 -27.93
C VAL A 850 -6.72 5.57 -26.81
N GLU A 851 -5.45 5.34 -26.46
CA GLU A 851 -5.09 4.41 -25.37
C GLU A 851 -5.49 4.96 -23.99
N LEU A 852 -5.39 6.28 -23.78
CA LEU A 852 -5.89 6.93 -22.56
C LEU A 852 -7.42 6.82 -22.48
N LEU A 853 -8.12 7.14 -23.57
CA LEU A 853 -9.58 7.03 -23.65
C LEU A 853 -10.03 5.57 -23.45
N GLY A 854 -9.30 4.60 -24.02
CA GLY A 854 -9.53 3.18 -23.84
C GLY A 854 -9.31 2.68 -22.41
N ALA A 855 -8.54 3.40 -21.59
CA ALA A 855 -8.31 3.06 -20.18
C ALA A 855 -9.39 3.59 -19.23
N VAL A 856 -10.19 4.58 -19.64
CA VAL A 856 -11.22 5.23 -18.79
C VAL A 856 -12.29 4.22 -18.36
N ARG A 857 -12.43 4.03 -17.05
CA ARG A 857 -13.36 3.05 -16.46
C ARG A 857 -14.79 3.57 -16.40
N GLY A 858 -14.98 4.88 -16.35
CA GLY A 858 -16.31 5.51 -16.20
C GLY A 858 -17.18 5.50 -17.46
N PHE A 859 -16.63 5.23 -18.64
CA PHE A 859 -17.39 5.40 -19.88
C PHE A 859 -18.64 4.52 -19.98
N SER A 860 -19.74 5.16 -20.34
CA SER A 860 -20.99 4.50 -20.69
C SER A 860 -20.89 3.77 -22.04
N LEU A 861 -21.74 2.78 -22.26
CA LEU A 861 -21.81 2.06 -23.54
C LEU A 861 -22.08 3.00 -24.74
N ALA A 862 -22.82 4.09 -24.54
CA ALA A 862 -23.06 5.10 -25.58
C ALA A 862 -21.75 5.81 -25.98
N GLN A 863 -20.94 6.21 -25.01
CA GLN A 863 -19.63 6.83 -25.26
C GLN A 863 -18.65 5.85 -25.90
N LEU A 864 -18.60 4.60 -25.43
CA LEU A 864 -17.75 3.56 -26.02
C LEU A 864 -18.12 3.30 -27.49
N ARG A 865 -19.43 3.22 -27.81
CA ARG A 865 -19.90 3.10 -29.20
C ARG A 865 -19.46 4.30 -30.04
N THR A 866 -19.57 5.51 -29.52
CA THR A 866 -19.12 6.71 -30.25
C THR A 866 -17.61 6.70 -30.51
N LEU A 867 -16.81 6.30 -29.53
CA LEU A 867 -15.36 6.15 -29.72
C LEU A 867 -15.02 5.03 -30.70
N LYS A 868 -15.81 3.95 -30.74
CA LYS A 868 -15.70 2.89 -31.75
C LYS A 868 -16.01 3.42 -33.14
N GLU A 869 -17.10 4.18 -33.33
CA GLU A 869 -17.38 4.84 -34.62
C GLU A 869 -16.27 5.81 -35.01
N LYS A 870 -15.67 6.49 -34.04
CA LYS A 870 -14.51 7.35 -34.30
C LYS A 870 -13.29 6.56 -34.77
N ALA A 871 -13.02 5.41 -34.16
CA ALA A 871 -11.95 4.51 -34.62
C ALA A 871 -12.19 4.07 -36.07
N ILE A 872 -13.43 3.70 -36.43
CA ILE A 872 -13.79 3.33 -37.81
C ILE A 872 -13.60 4.53 -38.77
N GLN A 873 -13.97 5.74 -38.37
CA GLN A 873 -13.77 6.94 -39.19
C GLN A 873 -12.28 7.20 -39.48
N VAL A 874 -11.40 6.94 -38.51
CA VAL A 874 -9.97 7.29 -38.57
C VAL A 874 -9.12 6.16 -39.15
N TRP A 875 -9.46 4.90 -38.88
CA TRP A 875 -8.70 3.72 -39.30
C TRP A 875 -9.42 2.88 -40.37
N ASP A 876 -10.53 3.37 -40.90
CA ASP A 876 -11.41 2.65 -41.83
C ASP A 876 -12.04 1.40 -41.15
N MET A 877 -12.52 0.44 -41.96
CA MET A 877 -13.19 -0.78 -41.48
C MET A 877 -12.29 -1.64 -40.57
N PRO A 878 -12.87 -2.40 -39.61
CA PRO A 878 -12.13 -3.26 -38.68
C PRO A 878 -11.13 -4.23 -39.34
N SER A 879 -11.39 -4.68 -40.57
CA SER A 879 -10.49 -5.53 -41.35
C SER A 879 -9.14 -4.91 -41.72
N TYR A 880 -9.00 -3.58 -41.61
CA TYR A 880 -7.74 -2.88 -41.88
C TYR A 880 -6.97 -2.54 -40.59
N TRP A 881 -7.53 -2.84 -39.42
CA TRP A 881 -6.92 -2.49 -38.15
C TRP A 881 -5.74 -3.41 -37.85
N ARG A 882 -4.60 -2.82 -37.51
CA ARG A 882 -3.37 -3.54 -37.16
C ARG A 882 -3.34 -3.87 -35.67
N GLU A 883 -2.47 -4.81 -35.29
CA GLU A 883 -2.25 -5.22 -33.89
C GLU A 883 -2.07 -4.03 -32.92
N CYS A 884 -1.22 -3.05 -33.27
CA CYS A 884 -1.00 -1.87 -32.41
C CYS A 884 -2.27 -1.02 -32.19
N GLN A 885 -3.16 -0.95 -33.19
CA GLN A 885 -4.43 -0.23 -33.09
C GLN A 885 -5.42 -1.01 -32.24
N ILE A 886 -5.54 -2.32 -32.43
CA ILE A 886 -6.43 -3.20 -31.65
C ILE A 886 -6.03 -3.14 -30.16
N VAL A 887 -4.74 -3.26 -29.86
CA VAL A 887 -4.21 -3.17 -28.48
C VAL A 887 -4.51 -1.80 -27.84
N SER A 888 -4.50 -0.73 -28.63
CA SER A 888 -4.75 0.64 -28.13
C SER A 888 -6.22 0.94 -27.79
N LEU A 889 -7.18 0.12 -28.24
CA LEU A 889 -8.61 0.35 -28.00
C LEU A 889 -9.02 0.23 -26.52
N GLY A 890 -8.35 -0.64 -25.76
CA GLY A 890 -8.74 -0.92 -24.37
C GLY A 890 -10.23 -1.28 -24.24
N ARG A 891 -10.97 -0.55 -23.40
CA ARG A 891 -12.42 -0.73 -23.19
C ARG A 891 -13.29 -0.31 -24.38
N ILE A 892 -12.77 0.48 -25.32
CA ILE A 892 -13.51 0.84 -26.55
C ILE A 892 -13.87 -0.43 -27.34
N ALA A 893 -13.02 -1.47 -27.27
CA ALA A 893 -13.26 -2.76 -27.93
C ALA A 893 -14.56 -3.44 -27.47
N LEU A 894 -15.05 -3.19 -26.24
CA LEU A 894 -16.31 -3.75 -25.74
C LEU A 894 -17.54 -3.31 -26.54
N ALA A 895 -17.44 -2.22 -27.29
CA ALA A 895 -18.52 -1.72 -28.14
C ALA A 895 -18.59 -2.40 -29.52
N LEU A 896 -17.61 -3.23 -29.89
CA LEU A 896 -17.61 -3.99 -31.14
C LEU A 896 -18.66 -5.10 -31.09
N ASN A 897 -19.44 -5.24 -32.16
CA ASN A 897 -20.37 -6.38 -32.30
C ASN A 897 -19.65 -7.63 -32.82
N GLU A 898 -20.34 -8.76 -32.85
CA GLU A 898 -19.82 -10.07 -33.25
C GLU A 898 -19.25 -10.09 -34.67
N SER A 899 -19.89 -9.35 -35.60
CA SER A 899 -19.41 -9.23 -36.99
C SER A 899 -18.18 -8.35 -37.11
N GLU A 900 -18.08 -7.28 -36.33
CA GLU A 900 -16.92 -6.40 -36.30
C GLU A 900 -15.73 -7.10 -35.66
N LEU A 901 -15.96 -7.88 -34.59
CA LEU A 901 -14.93 -8.71 -33.94
C LEU A 901 -14.38 -9.79 -34.88
N GLY A 902 -15.26 -10.43 -35.66
CA GLY A 902 -14.84 -11.43 -36.66
C GLY A 902 -14.12 -10.85 -37.89
N GLN A 903 -13.99 -9.52 -38.00
CA GLN A 903 -13.20 -8.86 -39.05
C GLN A 903 -11.79 -8.49 -38.60
N LEU A 904 -11.49 -8.51 -37.30
CA LEU A 904 -10.18 -8.15 -36.78
C LEU A 904 -9.14 -9.22 -37.14
N ASP A 905 -7.89 -8.82 -37.38
CA ASP A 905 -6.76 -9.76 -37.44
C ASP A 905 -6.38 -10.23 -36.03
N LEU A 906 -6.85 -11.42 -35.67
CA LEU A 906 -6.58 -12.09 -34.40
C LEU A 906 -5.56 -13.21 -34.55
N SER A 907 -4.66 -13.16 -35.54
CA SER A 907 -3.63 -14.18 -35.74
C SER A 907 -2.61 -14.28 -34.58
N SER A 908 -2.42 -13.20 -33.82
CA SER A 908 -1.50 -13.10 -32.67
C SER A 908 -2.23 -13.34 -31.34
N ILE A 909 -1.70 -14.25 -30.51
CA ILE A 909 -2.20 -14.46 -29.15
C ILE A 909 -2.01 -13.22 -28.27
N ASP A 910 -1.02 -12.37 -28.55
CA ASP A 910 -0.78 -11.15 -27.77
C ASP A 910 -1.88 -10.10 -28.00
N THR A 911 -2.41 -10.00 -29.24
CA THR A 911 -3.61 -9.22 -29.56
C THR A 911 -4.80 -9.71 -28.75
N VAL A 912 -5.07 -11.01 -28.77
CA VAL A 912 -6.18 -11.62 -28.02
C VAL A 912 -6.00 -11.46 -26.52
N ALA A 913 -4.76 -11.58 -26.01
CA ALA A 913 -4.42 -11.35 -24.61
C ALA A 913 -4.59 -9.89 -24.18
N SER A 914 -4.61 -8.94 -25.11
CA SER A 914 -4.97 -7.54 -24.82
C SER A 914 -6.50 -7.38 -24.67
N LEU A 915 -7.28 -8.05 -25.52
CA LEU A 915 -8.75 -8.05 -25.46
C LEU A 915 -9.28 -8.81 -24.24
N SER A 916 -8.64 -9.93 -23.87
CA SER A 916 -9.04 -10.77 -22.74
C SER A 916 -8.82 -10.12 -21.38
N ARG A 917 -8.12 -8.96 -21.32
CA ARG A 917 -8.05 -8.13 -20.10
C ARG A 917 -9.38 -7.51 -19.74
N GLN A 918 -10.27 -7.31 -20.71
CA GLN A 918 -11.63 -6.86 -20.45
C GLN A 918 -12.47 -8.04 -19.98
N THR A 919 -13.28 -7.83 -18.95
CA THR A 919 -14.08 -8.90 -18.33
C THR A 919 -15.56 -8.83 -18.68
N GLU A 920 -15.98 -7.73 -19.29
CA GLU A 920 -17.38 -7.40 -19.59
C GLU A 920 -17.84 -7.89 -20.98
N TRP A 921 -17.13 -8.82 -21.61
CA TRP A 921 -17.55 -9.43 -22.87
C TRP A 921 -18.85 -10.22 -22.70
N THR A 922 -19.77 -10.10 -23.67
CA THR A 922 -20.91 -11.02 -23.73
C THR A 922 -20.43 -12.42 -24.15
N PRO A 923 -21.18 -13.48 -23.83
CA PRO A 923 -20.84 -14.84 -24.27
C PRO A 923 -20.67 -14.98 -25.79
N GLU A 924 -21.50 -14.27 -26.58
CA GLU A 924 -21.41 -14.29 -28.04
C GLU A 924 -20.19 -13.53 -28.56
N GLN A 925 -19.89 -12.34 -28.01
CA GLN A 925 -18.66 -11.61 -28.35
C GLN A 925 -17.41 -12.44 -28.02
N ALA A 926 -17.37 -13.07 -26.84
CA ALA A 926 -16.25 -13.92 -26.44
C ALA A 926 -16.09 -15.12 -27.40
N LYS A 927 -17.21 -15.71 -27.84
CA LYS A 927 -17.19 -16.78 -28.86
C LYS A 927 -16.66 -16.29 -30.20
N SER A 928 -17.05 -15.09 -30.65
CA SER A 928 -16.50 -14.47 -31.86
C SER A 928 -14.98 -14.25 -31.77
N ILE A 929 -14.48 -13.76 -30.63
CA ILE A 929 -13.03 -13.58 -30.40
C ILE A 929 -12.30 -14.92 -30.45
N LEU A 930 -12.83 -15.95 -29.80
CA LEU A 930 -12.25 -17.29 -29.82
C LEU A 930 -12.20 -17.86 -31.25
N GLN A 931 -13.31 -17.76 -31.97
CA GLN A 931 -13.41 -18.29 -33.33
C GLN A 931 -12.49 -17.54 -34.29
N GLY A 932 -12.46 -16.21 -34.23
CA GLY A 932 -11.56 -15.39 -35.04
C GLY A 932 -10.09 -15.73 -34.79
N PHE A 933 -9.68 -15.90 -33.52
CA PHE A 933 -8.32 -16.35 -33.19
C PHE A 933 -7.98 -17.70 -33.83
N LEU A 934 -8.87 -18.69 -33.73
CA LEU A 934 -8.62 -20.04 -34.29
C LEU A 934 -8.54 -20.02 -35.82
N GLU A 935 -9.41 -19.23 -36.47
CA GLU A 935 -9.45 -19.08 -37.92
C GLU A 935 -8.21 -18.34 -38.46
N ASP A 936 -7.88 -17.18 -37.88
CA ASP A 936 -6.78 -16.33 -38.35
C ASP A 936 -5.39 -16.91 -38.05
N SER A 937 -5.22 -17.57 -36.89
CA SER A 937 -3.96 -18.23 -36.55
C SER A 937 -3.79 -19.58 -37.25
N GLY A 938 -4.86 -20.13 -37.83
CA GLY A 938 -4.87 -21.48 -38.41
C GLY A 938 -4.71 -22.61 -37.38
N HIS A 939 -4.93 -22.32 -36.09
CA HIS A 939 -4.87 -23.31 -35.02
C HIS A 939 -6.21 -23.99 -34.79
N SER A 940 -6.18 -25.31 -34.65
CA SER A 940 -7.31 -26.04 -34.05
C SER A 940 -7.17 -26.10 -32.53
N ILE A 941 -8.24 -26.42 -31.80
CA ILE A 941 -8.23 -26.50 -30.32
C ILE A 941 -7.13 -27.43 -29.78
N GLN A 942 -6.84 -28.53 -30.49
CA GLN A 942 -5.78 -29.48 -30.15
C GLN A 942 -4.36 -28.93 -30.39
N ASP A 943 -4.20 -27.87 -31.17
CA ASP A 943 -2.90 -27.22 -31.44
C ASP A 943 -2.56 -26.15 -30.42
N LEU A 944 -3.53 -25.76 -29.58
CA LEU A 944 -3.34 -24.74 -28.55
C LEU A 944 -2.30 -25.17 -27.53
N LYS A 945 -1.31 -24.30 -27.33
CA LYS A 945 -0.26 -24.43 -26.31
C LYS A 945 -0.70 -23.77 -25.00
N SER A 946 0.01 -24.08 -23.92
CA SER A 946 -0.19 -23.51 -22.59
C SER A 946 -0.28 -21.98 -22.59
N PHE A 947 0.61 -21.27 -23.27
CA PHE A 947 0.54 -19.81 -23.35
C PHE A 947 -0.64 -19.28 -24.20
N HIS A 948 -1.18 -20.07 -25.15
CA HIS A 948 -2.44 -19.72 -25.82
C HIS A 948 -3.61 -19.77 -24.83
N LEU A 949 -3.65 -20.79 -23.97
CA LEU A 949 -4.69 -20.89 -22.94
C LEU A 949 -4.61 -19.72 -21.95
N VAL A 950 -3.40 -19.33 -21.54
CA VAL A 950 -3.19 -18.19 -20.66
C VAL A 950 -3.60 -16.87 -21.33
N GLY A 951 -3.23 -16.67 -22.61
CA GLY A 951 -3.57 -15.46 -23.35
C GLY A 951 -5.08 -15.32 -23.63
N LEU A 952 -5.76 -16.43 -23.93
CA LEU A 952 -7.21 -16.45 -24.10
C LEU A 952 -7.94 -16.02 -22.81
N GLY A 953 -7.42 -16.40 -21.63
CA GLY A 953 -7.94 -15.92 -20.35
C GLY A 953 -9.45 -16.16 -20.21
N ALA A 954 -10.23 -15.12 -19.92
CA ALA A 954 -11.69 -15.22 -19.76
C ALA A 954 -12.42 -15.70 -21.04
N ILE A 955 -11.81 -15.53 -22.22
CA ILE A 955 -12.38 -16.02 -23.50
C ILE A 955 -12.48 -17.55 -23.52
N LEU A 956 -11.65 -18.27 -22.73
CA LEU A 956 -11.79 -19.72 -22.56
C LEU A 956 -13.18 -20.13 -22.04
N CYS A 957 -13.87 -19.26 -21.31
CA CYS A 957 -15.21 -19.56 -20.80
C CYS A 957 -16.28 -19.63 -21.90
N ALA A 958 -15.98 -19.20 -23.13
CA ALA A 958 -16.87 -19.33 -24.29
C ALA A 958 -16.76 -20.69 -25.01
N MET A 959 -15.75 -21.50 -24.67
CA MET A 959 -15.60 -22.85 -25.24
C MET A 959 -16.76 -23.75 -24.85
N ASN A 960 -17.22 -24.57 -25.79
CA ASN A 960 -18.21 -25.60 -25.50
C ASN A 960 -17.57 -26.87 -24.90
N VAL A 961 -18.42 -27.75 -24.39
CA VAL A 961 -18.01 -29.01 -23.73
C VAL A 961 -17.12 -29.87 -24.64
N THR A 962 -17.45 -29.95 -25.92
CA THR A 962 -16.70 -30.77 -26.89
C THR A 962 -15.33 -30.19 -27.22
N GLU A 963 -15.20 -28.86 -27.28
CA GLU A 963 -13.94 -28.16 -27.51
C GLU A 963 -13.00 -28.34 -26.32
N ILE A 964 -13.48 -28.14 -25.09
CA ILE A 964 -12.67 -28.33 -23.88
C ILE A 964 -12.10 -29.75 -23.84
N ALA A 965 -12.90 -30.75 -24.22
CA ALA A 965 -12.45 -32.15 -24.29
C ALA A 965 -11.26 -32.37 -25.26
N LEU A 966 -11.08 -31.53 -26.29
CA LEU A 966 -9.98 -31.63 -27.27
C LEU A 966 -8.66 -31.03 -26.78
N LEU A 967 -8.67 -30.23 -25.70
CA LEU A 967 -7.44 -29.61 -25.17
C LEU A 967 -6.40 -30.66 -24.76
N LYS A 968 -5.14 -30.48 -25.16
CA LYS A 968 -4.06 -31.38 -24.78
C LYS A 968 -3.80 -31.32 -23.28
N ILE A 969 -3.79 -32.48 -22.63
CA ILE A 969 -3.50 -32.60 -21.19
C ILE A 969 -2.10 -32.06 -20.84
N SER A 970 -1.12 -32.23 -21.74
CA SER A 970 0.25 -31.71 -21.54
C SER A 970 0.29 -30.20 -21.40
N GLU A 971 -0.58 -29.48 -22.10
CA GLU A 971 -0.68 -28.02 -22.09
C GLU A 971 -1.58 -27.53 -20.95
N PHE A 972 -2.69 -28.24 -20.70
CA PHE A 972 -3.62 -27.90 -19.62
C PHE A 972 -2.98 -27.99 -18.23
N ARG A 973 -2.22 -29.07 -17.96
CA ARG A 973 -1.67 -29.35 -16.62
C ARG A 973 -0.73 -28.26 -16.09
N VAL A 974 -0.08 -27.49 -16.97
CA VAL A 974 0.86 -26.44 -16.58
C VAL A 974 0.20 -25.07 -16.37
N VAL A 975 -1.09 -24.93 -16.69
CA VAL A 975 -1.84 -23.66 -16.58
C VAL A 975 -3.09 -23.75 -15.69
N VAL A 976 -3.30 -24.87 -14.99
CA VAL A 976 -4.48 -25.10 -14.14
C VAL A 976 -4.72 -23.95 -13.16
N ALA A 977 -3.65 -23.47 -12.51
CA ALA A 977 -3.69 -22.33 -11.59
C ALA A 977 -4.38 -21.09 -12.17
N ARG A 978 -4.09 -20.78 -13.44
CA ARG A 978 -4.62 -19.60 -14.15
C ARG A 978 -6.07 -19.84 -14.57
N ILE A 979 -6.38 -21.02 -15.11
CA ILE A 979 -7.76 -21.39 -15.46
C ILE A 979 -8.65 -21.42 -14.20
N GLY A 980 -8.10 -21.84 -13.06
CA GLY A 980 -8.74 -21.83 -11.74
C GLY A 980 -9.04 -20.45 -11.17
N THR A 981 -8.68 -19.36 -11.86
CA THR A 981 -9.10 -18.00 -11.51
C THR A 981 -10.30 -17.51 -12.33
N LEU A 982 -10.71 -18.24 -13.36
CA LEU A 982 -11.76 -17.82 -14.29
C LEU A 982 -13.15 -18.08 -13.72
N LEU A 983 -14.05 -17.13 -13.90
CA LEU A 983 -15.46 -17.21 -13.47
C LEU A 983 -16.35 -17.72 -14.61
N CYS A 984 -16.15 -18.97 -15.02
CA CYS A 984 -16.93 -19.59 -16.09
C CYS A 984 -18.30 -20.13 -15.61
N SER A 985 -19.15 -20.52 -16.55
CA SER A 985 -20.38 -21.25 -16.24
C SER A 985 -20.07 -22.60 -15.59
N THR A 986 -21.01 -23.12 -14.80
CA THR A 986 -20.86 -24.39 -14.08
C THR A 986 -20.63 -25.58 -15.01
N GLN A 987 -21.21 -25.56 -16.21
CA GLN A 987 -21.01 -26.58 -17.24
C GLN A 987 -19.56 -26.59 -17.75
N VAL A 988 -18.98 -25.41 -18.01
CA VAL A 988 -17.59 -25.25 -18.45
C VAL A 988 -16.62 -25.67 -17.34
N LEU A 989 -16.89 -25.25 -16.09
CA LEU A 989 -16.07 -25.63 -14.94
C LEU A 989 -16.08 -27.15 -14.71
N ALA A 990 -17.21 -27.83 -14.94
CA ALA A 990 -17.29 -29.29 -14.84
C ALA A 990 -16.40 -30.00 -15.88
N GLU A 991 -16.24 -29.47 -17.09
CA GLU A 991 -15.33 -30.06 -18.09
C GLU A 991 -13.86 -29.79 -17.78
N PHE A 992 -13.52 -28.58 -17.31
CA PHE A 992 -12.17 -28.33 -16.78
C PHE A 992 -11.85 -29.21 -15.57
N LYS A 993 -12.86 -29.50 -14.74
CA LYS A 993 -12.73 -30.47 -13.63
C LYS A 993 -12.38 -31.85 -14.15
N ARG A 994 -13.07 -32.36 -15.18
CA ARG A 994 -12.74 -33.65 -15.82
C ARG A 994 -11.33 -33.69 -16.40
N LYS A 995 -10.86 -32.57 -17.00
CA LYS A 995 -9.47 -32.44 -17.44
C LYS A 995 -8.50 -32.51 -16.26
N ALA A 996 -8.82 -31.86 -15.15
CA ALA A 996 -8.02 -31.89 -13.93
C ALA A 996 -7.96 -33.28 -13.30
N GLU A 997 -9.02 -34.09 -13.38
CA GLU A 997 -9.01 -35.48 -12.89
C GLU A 997 -7.96 -36.34 -13.58
N VAL A 998 -7.73 -36.11 -14.88
CA VAL A 998 -6.68 -36.80 -15.63
C VAL A 998 -5.28 -36.40 -15.16
N VAL A 999 -5.12 -35.19 -14.61
CA VAL A 999 -3.83 -34.65 -14.15
C VAL A 999 -3.54 -35.03 -12.69
N PHE A 1000 -4.55 -34.90 -11.82
CA PHE A 1000 -4.40 -34.96 -10.36
C PHE A 1000 -5.08 -36.16 -9.70
N GLY A 1001 -5.71 -37.04 -10.48
CA GLY A 1001 -6.51 -38.15 -9.96
C GLY A 1001 -7.95 -37.75 -9.66
N GLU A 1002 -8.74 -38.72 -9.19
CA GLU A 1002 -10.15 -38.51 -8.83
C GLU A 1002 -10.30 -37.53 -7.66
N PRO A 1003 -11.45 -36.82 -7.51
CA PRO A 1003 -11.64 -35.83 -6.45
C PRO A 1003 -11.33 -36.33 -5.03
N ALA A 1004 -11.61 -37.60 -4.73
CA ALA A 1004 -11.32 -38.22 -3.44
C ALA A 1004 -9.81 -38.33 -3.12
N GLN A 1005 -8.92 -38.15 -4.10
CA GLN A 1005 -7.46 -38.20 -3.95
C GLN A 1005 -6.82 -36.81 -3.89
N TRP A 1006 -7.59 -35.73 -4.07
CA TRP A 1006 -7.05 -34.39 -4.10
C TRP A 1006 -6.56 -33.94 -2.72
N SER A 1007 -5.37 -33.36 -2.68
CA SER A 1007 -4.80 -32.75 -1.47
C SER A 1007 -5.17 -31.26 -1.33
N SER A 1008 -4.84 -30.68 -0.18
CA SER A 1008 -4.98 -29.24 0.07
C SER A 1008 -4.26 -28.37 -0.98
N SER A 1009 -3.08 -28.80 -1.45
CA SER A 1009 -2.34 -28.10 -2.51
C SER A 1009 -3.05 -28.15 -3.87
N VAL A 1010 -3.68 -29.28 -4.20
CA VAL A 1010 -4.41 -29.46 -5.46
C VAL A 1010 -5.68 -28.62 -5.46
N LEU A 1011 -6.49 -28.68 -4.40
CA LEU A 1011 -7.70 -27.86 -4.27
C LEU A 1011 -7.42 -26.36 -4.36
N GLN A 1012 -6.33 -25.90 -3.74
CA GLN A 1012 -5.90 -24.50 -3.87
C GLN A 1012 -5.49 -24.12 -5.29
N GLU A 1013 -4.94 -25.04 -6.09
CA GLU A 1013 -4.62 -24.75 -7.50
C GLU A 1013 -5.80 -24.86 -8.45
N LEU A 1014 -6.79 -25.71 -8.14
CA LEU A 1014 -8.00 -25.80 -8.95
C LEU A 1014 -8.83 -24.52 -8.88
N GLY A 1015 -8.84 -23.84 -7.73
CA GLY A 1015 -9.62 -22.62 -7.54
C GLY A 1015 -11.07 -22.81 -7.97
N THR A 1016 -11.57 -21.96 -8.86
CA THR A 1016 -12.95 -22.00 -9.38
C THR A 1016 -13.28 -23.30 -10.12
N ILE A 1017 -12.32 -24.05 -10.65
CA ILE A 1017 -12.55 -25.37 -11.28
C ILE A 1017 -13.21 -26.33 -10.29
N ALA A 1018 -12.90 -26.22 -8.99
CA ALA A 1018 -13.49 -27.05 -7.95
C ALA A 1018 -15.03 -26.86 -7.83
N ALA A 1019 -15.59 -25.75 -8.35
CA ALA A 1019 -17.04 -25.58 -8.42
C ALA A 1019 -17.73 -26.49 -9.47
N GLY A 1020 -16.95 -27.16 -10.33
CA GLY A 1020 -17.42 -28.19 -11.26
C GLY A 1020 -17.62 -29.58 -10.65
N LEU A 1021 -17.43 -29.73 -9.34
CA LEU A 1021 -17.70 -30.98 -8.61
C LEU A 1021 -19.19 -31.34 -8.62
N THR A 1022 -19.48 -32.62 -8.72
CA THR A 1022 -20.83 -33.17 -8.58
C THR A 1022 -21.23 -33.30 -7.10
N LYS A 1023 -22.51 -33.59 -6.85
CA LYS A 1023 -23.03 -33.80 -5.50
C LYS A 1023 -22.35 -34.98 -4.80
N GLU A 1024 -22.13 -36.05 -5.54
CA GLU A 1024 -21.54 -37.29 -5.06
C GLU A 1024 -20.07 -37.08 -4.72
N GLU A 1025 -19.31 -36.41 -5.59
CA GLU A 1025 -17.90 -36.11 -5.37
C GLU A 1025 -17.70 -35.13 -4.21
N LEU A 1026 -18.56 -34.12 -4.06
CA LEU A 1026 -18.43 -33.16 -2.96
C LEU A 1026 -18.65 -33.81 -1.58
N ARG A 1027 -19.54 -34.81 -1.50
CA ARG A 1027 -19.80 -35.57 -0.26
C ARG A 1027 -18.67 -36.50 0.15
N THR A 1028 -17.84 -36.95 -0.79
CA THR A 1028 -16.72 -37.87 -0.49
C THR A 1028 -15.45 -37.14 -0.07
N LEU A 1029 -15.38 -35.81 -0.23
CA LEU A 1029 -14.24 -35.02 0.22
C LEU A 1029 -14.15 -34.98 1.75
N ASP A 1030 -12.93 -35.15 2.25
CA ASP A 1030 -12.63 -35.03 3.67
C ASP A 1030 -12.96 -33.62 4.20
N GLU A 1031 -13.47 -33.55 5.42
CA GLU A 1031 -13.78 -32.28 6.09
C GLU A 1031 -12.53 -31.41 6.31
N ASP A 1032 -11.35 -32.01 6.45
CA ASP A 1032 -10.07 -31.31 6.59
C ASP A 1032 -9.67 -30.53 5.32
N LEU A 1033 -10.27 -30.84 4.17
CA LEU A 1033 -10.01 -30.16 2.90
C LEU A 1033 -10.85 -28.88 2.72
N MET A 1034 -11.91 -28.70 3.49
CA MET A 1034 -12.87 -27.59 3.35
C MET A 1034 -12.24 -26.19 3.47
N PRO A 1035 -11.25 -25.92 4.35
CA PRO A 1035 -10.56 -24.64 4.39
C PRO A 1035 -9.72 -24.32 3.14
N TYR A 1036 -9.40 -25.33 2.33
CA TYR A 1036 -8.49 -25.19 1.20
C TYR A 1036 -9.20 -24.99 -0.14
N PHE A 1037 -10.53 -24.93 -0.15
CA PHE A 1037 -11.24 -24.30 -1.25
C PHE A 1037 -10.87 -22.81 -1.32
N GLN A 1038 -10.79 -22.25 -2.52
CA GLN A 1038 -10.72 -20.80 -2.66
C GLN A 1038 -12.11 -20.18 -2.41
N PRO A 1039 -12.19 -18.97 -1.82
CA PRO A 1039 -13.47 -18.28 -1.63
C PRO A 1039 -14.28 -18.08 -2.92
N SER A 1040 -13.60 -17.87 -4.05
CA SER A 1040 -14.21 -17.79 -5.38
C SER A 1040 -14.89 -19.11 -5.78
N ALA A 1041 -14.26 -20.25 -5.50
CA ALA A 1041 -14.82 -21.58 -5.77
C ALA A 1041 -16.10 -21.82 -4.95
N ILE A 1042 -16.10 -21.44 -3.67
CA ILE A 1042 -17.30 -21.52 -2.81
C ILE A 1042 -18.44 -20.70 -3.40
N ARG A 1043 -18.18 -19.48 -3.86
CA ARG A 1043 -19.21 -18.62 -4.51
C ARG A 1043 -19.75 -19.22 -5.80
N CYS A 1044 -18.91 -19.91 -6.57
CA CYS A 1044 -19.27 -20.51 -7.85
C CYS A 1044 -20.00 -21.85 -7.72
N LEU A 1045 -19.94 -22.52 -6.57
CA LEU A 1045 -20.65 -23.79 -6.35
C LEU A 1045 -22.17 -23.58 -6.52
N PRO A 1046 -22.86 -24.39 -7.36
CA PRO A 1046 -24.31 -24.32 -7.47
C PRO A 1046 -25.00 -24.53 -6.11
N ASP A 1047 -26.05 -23.77 -5.80
CA ASP A 1047 -26.79 -23.88 -4.53
C ASP A 1047 -27.24 -25.33 -4.23
N GLU A 1048 -27.68 -26.02 -5.28
CA GLU A 1048 -28.15 -27.41 -5.24
C GLU A 1048 -27.05 -28.43 -4.96
N VAL A 1049 -25.79 -28.08 -5.24
CA VAL A 1049 -24.62 -28.91 -4.96
C VAL A 1049 -24.06 -28.55 -3.58
N PHE A 1050 -23.97 -27.26 -3.26
CA PHE A 1050 -23.46 -26.77 -1.98
C PHE A 1050 -24.27 -27.29 -0.79
N LYS A 1051 -25.59 -27.39 -0.90
CA LYS A 1051 -26.46 -27.92 0.18
C LYS A 1051 -26.19 -29.38 0.55
N GLU A 1052 -25.46 -30.12 -0.28
CA GLU A 1052 -25.15 -31.53 -0.07
C GLU A 1052 -23.96 -31.75 0.87
N LEU A 1053 -23.22 -30.68 1.23
CA LEU A 1053 -22.17 -30.73 2.24
C LEU A 1053 -22.73 -31.15 3.59
N SER A 1054 -22.02 -32.02 4.31
CA SER A 1054 -22.42 -32.40 5.66
C SER A 1054 -22.34 -31.21 6.63
N ALA A 1055 -22.95 -31.35 7.81
CA ALA A 1055 -22.82 -30.34 8.86
C ALA A 1055 -21.35 -30.19 9.30
N GLU A 1056 -20.60 -31.30 9.33
CA GLU A 1056 -19.19 -31.34 9.68
C GLU A 1056 -18.32 -30.64 8.63
N GLN A 1057 -18.54 -30.92 7.34
CA GLN A 1057 -17.84 -30.22 6.25
C GLN A 1057 -18.09 -28.71 6.30
N ILE A 1058 -19.33 -28.28 6.53
CA ILE A 1058 -19.66 -26.85 6.66
C ILE A 1058 -18.98 -26.22 7.89
N ALA A 1059 -18.91 -26.94 9.02
CA ALA A 1059 -18.20 -26.46 10.21
C ALA A 1059 -16.69 -26.28 9.95
N SER A 1060 -16.12 -27.11 9.07
CA SER A 1060 -14.70 -27.09 8.71
C SER A 1060 -14.35 -26.13 7.58
N LEU A 1061 -15.28 -25.36 7.00
CA LEU A 1061 -14.96 -24.36 5.96
C LEU A 1061 -13.93 -23.31 6.43
N GLY A 1062 -13.87 -23.04 7.72
CA GLY A 1062 -13.07 -21.95 8.29
C GLY A 1062 -13.66 -20.56 7.98
N PRO A 1063 -13.10 -19.49 8.60
CA PRO A 1063 -13.72 -18.16 8.56
C PRO A 1063 -13.82 -17.55 7.15
N GLU A 1064 -12.80 -17.82 6.31
CA GLU A 1064 -12.68 -17.22 4.98
C GLU A 1064 -13.73 -17.77 4.00
N ASN A 1065 -13.83 -19.09 3.90
CA ASN A 1065 -14.79 -19.75 3.02
C ASN A 1065 -16.22 -19.65 3.56
N ALA A 1066 -16.43 -19.62 4.87
CA ALA A 1066 -17.74 -19.43 5.47
C ALA A 1066 -18.36 -18.08 5.09
N VAL A 1067 -17.56 -17.00 5.04
CA VAL A 1067 -18.01 -15.67 4.58
C VAL A 1067 -18.29 -15.65 3.07
N ALA A 1068 -17.64 -16.52 2.30
CA ALA A 1068 -17.85 -16.63 0.86
C ALA A 1068 -19.19 -17.27 0.46
N VAL A 1069 -19.87 -17.95 1.40
CA VAL A 1069 -21.18 -18.58 1.16
C VAL A 1069 -22.21 -17.54 0.75
N THR A 1070 -22.84 -17.76 -0.41
CA THR A 1070 -23.79 -16.79 -0.97
C THR A 1070 -25.13 -16.80 -0.22
N PRO A 1071 -25.91 -15.70 -0.29
CA PRO A 1071 -27.27 -15.69 0.26
C PRO A 1071 -28.18 -16.77 -0.36
N ALA A 1072 -27.95 -17.16 -1.61
CA ALA A 1072 -28.72 -18.18 -2.30
C ALA A 1072 -28.41 -19.59 -1.76
N GLN A 1073 -27.12 -19.92 -1.65
CA GLN A 1073 -26.63 -21.15 -0.99
C GLN A 1073 -27.15 -21.26 0.44
N ARG A 1074 -27.05 -20.18 1.23
CA ARG A 1074 -27.47 -20.15 2.64
C ARG A 1074 -28.96 -20.48 2.84
N ARG A 1075 -29.83 -20.11 1.88
CA ARG A 1075 -31.27 -20.40 1.95
C ARG A 1075 -31.61 -21.87 1.76
N GLN A 1076 -30.73 -22.64 1.13
CA GLN A 1076 -30.93 -24.07 0.89
C GLN A 1076 -30.45 -24.96 2.06
N LEU A 1077 -29.75 -24.38 3.04
CA LEU A 1077 -29.18 -25.14 4.16
C LEU A 1077 -30.23 -25.51 5.20
N SER A 1078 -30.10 -26.71 5.75
CA SER A 1078 -30.83 -27.15 6.93
C SER A 1078 -30.42 -26.35 8.18
N MET A 1079 -31.24 -26.41 9.24
CA MET A 1079 -30.92 -25.76 10.52
C MET A 1079 -29.59 -26.21 11.12
N LEU A 1080 -29.23 -27.49 10.98
CA LEU A 1080 -27.95 -28.02 11.48
C LEU A 1080 -26.76 -27.46 10.69
N GLN A 1081 -26.90 -27.39 9.36
CA GLN A 1081 -25.90 -26.80 8.48
C GLN A 1081 -25.75 -25.30 8.72
N LEU A 1082 -26.85 -24.57 8.94
CA LEU A 1082 -26.82 -23.14 9.28
C LEU A 1082 -26.08 -22.87 10.59
N HIS A 1083 -26.28 -23.71 11.61
CA HIS A 1083 -25.54 -23.61 12.86
C HIS A 1083 -24.05 -23.92 12.67
N SER A 1084 -23.73 -24.92 11.85
CA SER A 1084 -22.34 -25.26 11.50
C SER A 1084 -21.66 -24.12 10.74
N LEU A 1085 -22.38 -23.47 9.82
CA LEU A 1085 -21.91 -22.29 9.11
C LEU A 1085 -21.64 -21.14 10.08
N GLN A 1086 -22.53 -20.91 11.05
CA GLN A 1086 -22.30 -19.90 12.08
C GLN A 1086 -21.05 -20.18 12.92
N ARG A 1087 -20.78 -21.45 13.25
CA ARG A 1087 -19.54 -21.83 13.95
C ARG A 1087 -18.29 -21.54 13.13
N ALA A 1088 -18.33 -21.81 11.83
CA ALA A 1088 -17.22 -21.51 10.92
C ALA A 1088 -16.99 -19.99 10.80
N LEU A 1089 -18.07 -19.20 10.66
CA LEU A 1089 -18.02 -17.72 10.69
C LEU A 1089 -17.41 -17.18 12.00
N ASP A 1090 -17.79 -17.77 13.13
CA ASP A 1090 -17.28 -17.40 14.45
C ASP A 1090 -15.81 -17.82 14.66
N GLY A 1091 -15.27 -18.71 13.82
CA GLY A 1091 -13.95 -19.31 13.99
C GLY A 1091 -13.87 -20.23 15.21
N ALA A 1092 -14.95 -20.96 15.50
CA ALA A 1092 -15.01 -21.93 16.60
C ALA A 1092 -14.34 -23.26 16.21
N LYS A 1093 -13.71 -23.98 17.15
CA LYS A 1093 -13.22 -25.34 16.89
C LYS A 1093 -14.39 -26.28 16.61
N ALA A 1094 -14.26 -27.09 15.55
CA ALA A 1094 -15.28 -28.05 15.11
C ALA A 1094 -15.69 -29.03 16.22
N HIS A 1095 -14.75 -29.43 17.09
CA HIS A 1095 -14.97 -30.43 18.15
C HIS A 1095 -15.17 -29.85 19.57
N SER A 1096 -15.19 -28.53 19.77
CA SER A 1096 -15.47 -27.96 21.09
C SER A 1096 -16.97 -27.71 21.30
N TRP A 1097 -17.61 -28.53 22.14
CA TRP A 1097 -18.86 -28.12 22.79
C TRP A 1097 -18.61 -26.91 23.72
N PRO A 1098 -19.62 -26.07 24.00
CA PRO A 1098 -19.41 -24.85 24.76
C PRO A 1098 -19.15 -25.17 26.24
N ASP A 1099 -17.89 -25.33 26.61
CA ASP A 1099 -17.47 -25.15 28.00
C ASP A 1099 -17.66 -23.67 28.35
N ALA A 1100 -18.65 -23.40 29.20
CA ALA A 1100 -18.86 -22.09 29.78
C ALA A 1100 -17.63 -21.70 30.62
N PRO A 1101 -17.02 -20.52 30.43
CA PRO A 1101 -16.12 -20.00 31.44
C PRO A 1101 -16.94 -19.74 32.73
N PRO A 1102 -16.45 -20.12 33.92
CA PRO A 1102 -17.15 -19.87 35.16
C PRO A 1102 -17.31 -18.36 35.34
N SER A 1103 -18.55 -17.87 35.29
CA SER A 1103 -18.86 -16.49 35.62
C SER A 1103 -18.49 -16.25 37.09
N ALA A 1104 -17.53 -15.36 37.32
CA ALA A 1104 -17.31 -14.77 38.63
C ALA A 1104 -18.56 -13.96 38.99
N SER A 1105 -19.47 -14.61 39.72
CA SER A 1105 -20.63 -13.97 40.32
C SER A 1105 -20.12 -13.12 41.50
N PRO A 1106 -20.49 -11.83 41.61
CA PRO A 1106 -20.14 -11.05 42.80
C PRO A 1106 -20.94 -11.60 43.99
N THR A 1107 -20.21 -11.94 45.05
CA THR A 1107 -20.72 -12.36 46.35
C THR A 1107 -21.72 -11.33 46.87
N ARG A 1108 -23.02 -11.65 46.87
CA ARG A 1108 -24.05 -10.85 47.53
C ARG A 1108 -23.91 -11.01 49.05
N THR A 1109 -23.54 -9.94 49.72
CA THR A 1109 -23.82 -9.74 51.16
C THR A 1109 -25.34 -9.66 51.40
N PRO A 1110 -25.87 -10.29 52.46
CA PRO A 1110 -27.30 -10.28 52.75
C PRO A 1110 -27.68 -9.06 53.59
N SER A 1111 -28.56 -8.21 53.08
CA SER A 1111 -29.18 -7.13 53.88
C SER A 1111 -30.71 -7.24 53.82
N SER A 1112 -31.24 -7.62 54.98
CA SER A 1112 -32.53 -7.30 55.62
C SER A 1112 -33.83 -7.22 54.80
N LEU A 1113 -34.77 -8.06 55.23
CA LEU A 1113 -36.22 -8.05 55.02
C LEU A 1113 -36.91 -6.70 55.32
N SER A 1114 -37.90 -6.33 54.48
CA SER A 1114 -39.28 -5.91 54.85
C SER A 1114 -40.07 -5.31 53.66
N PRO A 1115 -41.43 -5.29 53.68
CA PRO A 1115 -42.22 -5.92 52.62
C PRO A 1115 -43.21 -5.01 51.82
N ALA A 1116 -43.97 -5.70 50.96
CA ALA A 1116 -45.04 -5.31 50.04
C ALA A 1116 -45.98 -4.14 50.42
N GLY A 1117 -46.36 -3.38 49.38
CA GLY A 1117 -47.49 -2.43 49.38
C GLY A 1117 -47.87 -2.08 47.94
N ALA A 1118 -49.16 -2.13 47.64
CA ALA A 1118 -49.73 -2.18 46.31
C ALA A 1118 -50.58 -0.92 46.01
N TRP A 1119 -50.86 -0.71 44.70
CA TRP A 1119 -52.02 -0.05 44.09
C TRP A 1119 -52.02 1.47 43.71
N VAL A 1120 -52.11 1.66 42.38
CA VAL A 1120 -53.13 2.42 41.61
C VAL A 1120 -53.17 3.96 41.61
N SER A 1121 -53.11 4.54 40.39
CA SER A 1121 -54.07 5.52 39.79
C SER A 1121 -53.34 6.44 38.78
N TRP A 1122 -53.43 6.27 37.45
CA TRP A 1122 -54.50 6.59 36.46
C TRP A 1122 -54.50 8.01 35.87
N GLY A 1123 -54.63 8.06 34.54
CA GLY A 1123 -54.88 9.22 33.66
C GLY A 1123 -54.18 9.04 32.29
N LEU A 1124 -54.68 8.26 31.31
CA LEU A 1124 -55.75 8.54 30.30
C LEU A 1124 -55.58 9.89 29.58
N GLY A 1125 -55.63 10.05 28.25
CA GLY A 1125 -55.93 9.19 27.08
C GLY A 1125 -55.35 9.89 25.81
N LEU A 1126 -55.16 9.27 24.65
CA LEU A 1126 -56.11 8.73 23.65
C LEU A 1126 -55.79 9.42 22.30
N GLY A 1127 -55.57 8.65 21.24
CA GLY A 1127 -55.56 9.17 19.86
C GLY A 1127 -54.67 8.43 18.85
N CYS A 1128 -55.04 7.21 18.46
CA CYS A 1128 -54.68 6.60 17.16
C CYS A 1128 -55.85 6.83 16.17
N PRO A 1129 -55.72 6.71 14.83
CA PRO A 1129 -55.18 5.51 14.18
C PRO A 1129 -54.45 5.66 12.81
N LEU A 1130 -53.69 4.61 12.49
CA LEU A 1130 -53.46 3.93 11.19
C LEU A 1130 -53.73 4.68 9.87
N LEU A 1131 -52.73 4.67 8.98
CA LEU A 1131 -52.92 4.34 7.56
C LEU A 1131 -51.68 3.62 6.98
N VAL A 1132 -51.95 2.41 6.51
CA VAL A 1132 -51.10 1.50 5.76
C VAL A 1132 -50.94 2.02 4.33
N LEU A 1133 -49.73 1.99 3.77
CA LEU A 1133 -49.51 1.85 2.32
C LEU A 1133 -48.12 1.25 2.07
N MET A 1134 -48.11 -0.02 1.67
CA MET A 1134 -46.99 -0.64 0.96
C MET A 1134 -46.95 -0.14 -0.48
N PRO A 1135 -45.77 -0.16 -1.11
CA PRO A 1135 -45.69 -0.88 -2.38
C PRO A 1135 -44.52 -1.86 -2.44
N LYS A 1136 -44.92 -3.08 -2.80
CA LYS A 1136 -44.23 -4.13 -3.56
C LYS A 1136 -42.84 -3.76 -4.10
N LEU A 1137 -41.86 -4.57 -3.69
CA LEU A 1137 -40.72 -4.92 -4.53
C LEU A 1137 -41.24 -5.65 -5.78
N LEU A 1138 -40.77 -5.19 -6.93
CA LEU A 1138 -40.69 -5.95 -8.18
C LEU A 1138 -39.20 -6.10 -8.48
N CYS A 1139 -38.86 -7.30 -8.98
CA CYS A 1139 -37.54 -7.76 -9.39
C CYS A 1139 -36.79 -6.78 -10.29
#